data_AF-A0A0Q8AKN2-F1
#
_entry.id   AF-A0A0Q8AKN2-F1
#
_cell.length_a   1.000
_cell.length_b   1.000
_cell.length_c   1.000
_cell.angle_alpha   90.00
_cell.angle_beta   90.00
_cell.angle_gamma   90.00
#
_symmetry.space_group_name_H-M   'P 1'
#
loop_
_entity.id
_entity.type
_entity.pdbx_description
1 polymer ?
#
loop_
_entity_poly.entity_id
_entity_poly.type
_entity_poly.pdbx_seq_one_letter_code
_entity_poly.pdbx_strand_id
1 'polypeptide(L)'
;MTMATRRGILAVVTTLVLLALGVGLGVVVGDALGIRTEPAEQMQPAAPTAPEIGAIVPAPRIAGIDTPGGPRYEAAVQSLNEAVETAQLQEGEVSIEVFSGGADDAGETYRLTGTPTALRIEAAGEAGGVRGLYDLAEQIRTGRSIAEHLGEEVTSRLPFRMVDMGAVGVEPDPAAWEAGDDYSHASKAFDQVLLPEAPYIDEAALAEAFADFDEFIRHSLANGYTAVAFPGFVEFVAFDEVADGIVYTDGDEHRAQAIALREAFGPFWQHADELGMDVFLRTDMLTLTTPLEEYLTERFGSLDTENPELWDVYAAGLDELYAAQPALDGILIRIGEAGQVYDVEGWDYYSQLAVRTPTAVRAMLETLSAQAEASDREVIFRTWSVGVGAVGDMHTNPASYEAVLGGIDSPALIVSTKYTLGDFYSWLPLNNTLEQGEQRRIVEFQSRREFENFGAFPNDLGREYQYALQTLLAANDNIEGVWVWTQDGGPWRAGPMTLYLKAGFWQLFELDTVVASALARDPDADVADVTAGWARQWFSDDPATVGAIVEAMDLSREAIEQGMYIETFADQRVFAIGLEPPPMMWIFEWDILTGDSAVLDVLYAISRDATGGDIEAAIEGGREAVATVEQMQQAVAATDAATWHDPWMHEAFTRTLAYEADVLRLLAAYRAMILHQGQWHDTLSPDAYAAWDADRQEFETLAAAHLEAYEGDIDYPAYNLTAAQLGVERAERDLAMAWIARVLLVLALAWVVIGILAARTRLVRRPGAAAARVSWIASMRPWRARESTLGMLELDRWLLLIVPAALLVATRAVQTSFLSWTHLVVVFAAWAVFALVARAFLGRRSPWPAIAAVGGVVVLRCIVTLFALSFSGPGGYWFAFWTEPVMRTIYIAVAFALFVWVFIAAGWALAAQVRARRATGYVLAAVGAGLAVPAAIIGMIGLEGALTAWNDEMGLLPWGLARILGITTYLEIPAETPWIAAAFGALLFLAGLLLALPWKRRGAAASPPAPLVGVDAEA
;
A
#
# COMPACT_ATOMS: atom_id res chain seq x y z
N MET A 1 -63.41 -3.60 2.80
CA MET A 1 -62.29 -2.75 3.29
C MET A 1 -62.51 -1.31 2.85
N THR A 2 -62.40 -0.35 3.77
CA THR A 2 -62.45 1.08 3.42
C THR A 2 -61.16 1.49 2.68
N MET A 3 -61.20 2.58 1.89
CA MET A 3 -60.01 3.13 1.21
C MET A 3 -58.88 3.43 2.22
N ALA A 4 -59.23 3.83 3.45
CA ALA A 4 -58.27 4.07 4.53
C ALA A 4 -57.59 2.78 5.00
N THR A 5 -58.33 1.68 5.14
CA THR A 5 -57.74 0.36 5.49
C THR A 5 -56.81 -0.13 4.40
N ARG A 6 -57.16 0.05 3.11
CA ARG A 6 -56.29 -0.36 1.98
C ARG A 6 -54.98 0.41 1.94
N ARG A 7 -55.00 1.73 2.16
CA ARG A 7 -53.79 2.55 2.22
C ARG A 7 -52.92 2.23 3.44
N GLY A 8 -53.53 1.90 4.57
CA GLY A 8 -52.83 1.42 5.76
C GLY A 8 -52.08 0.10 5.52
N ILE A 9 -52.74 -0.90 4.91
CA ILE A 9 -52.08 -2.16 4.54
C ILE A 9 -50.96 -1.92 3.53
N LEU A 10 -51.19 -1.09 2.50
CA LEU A 10 -50.15 -0.76 1.53
C LEU A 10 -48.91 -0.13 2.18
N ALA A 11 -49.10 0.80 3.14
CA ALA A 11 -48.00 1.39 3.88
C ALA A 11 -47.18 0.35 4.65
N VAL A 12 -47.84 -0.56 5.36
CA VAL A 12 -47.17 -1.64 6.10
C VAL A 12 -46.39 -2.55 5.15
N VAL A 13 -47.01 -2.98 4.04
CA VAL A 13 -46.34 -3.81 3.03
C VAL A 13 -45.14 -3.08 2.44
N THR A 14 -45.28 -1.79 2.08
CA THR A 14 -44.16 -0.99 1.58
C THR A 14 -43.02 -0.90 2.60
N THR A 15 -43.32 -0.63 3.88
CA THR A 15 -42.29 -0.59 4.93
C THR A 15 -41.58 -1.94 5.08
N LEU A 16 -42.29 -3.06 5.09
CA LEU A 16 -41.69 -4.39 5.18
C LEU A 16 -40.79 -4.69 3.96
N VAL A 17 -41.22 -4.32 2.76
CA VAL A 17 -40.40 -4.46 1.54
C VAL A 17 -39.14 -3.60 1.63
N LEU A 18 -39.25 -2.35 2.07
CA LEU A 18 -38.09 -1.47 2.21
C LEU A 18 -37.10 -1.96 3.27
N LEU A 19 -37.57 -2.50 4.38
CA LEU A 19 -36.72 -3.12 5.39
C LEU A 19 -36.04 -4.37 4.85
N ALA A 20 -36.76 -5.23 4.12
CA ALA A 20 -36.17 -6.41 3.50
C ALA A 20 -35.10 -6.06 2.45
N LEU A 21 -35.36 -5.05 1.61
CA LEU A 21 -34.35 -4.51 0.68
C LEU A 21 -33.16 -3.90 1.41
N GLY A 22 -33.40 -3.20 2.51
CA GLY A 22 -32.34 -2.63 3.35
C GLY A 22 -31.49 -3.70 4.05
N VAL A 23 -32.08 -4.81 4.49
CA VAL A 23 -31.33 -5.98 4.99
C VAL A 23 -30.48 -6.57 3.87
N GLY A 24 -31.06 -6.76 2.67
CA GLY A 24 -30.30 -7.21 1.50
C GLY A 24 -29.11 -6.29 1.19
N LEU A 25 -29.29 -4.97 1.26
CA LEU A 25 -28.21 -4.01 1.11
C LEU A 25 -27.16 -4.13 2.23
N GLY A 26 -27.58 -4.32 3.47
CA GLY A 26 -26.65 -4.54 4.59
C GLY A 26 -25.80 -5.81 4.43
N VAL A 27 -26.39 -6.88 3.90
CA VAL A 27 -25.65 -8.11 3.54
C VAL A 27 -24.66 -7.83 2.42
N VAL A 28 -25.08 -7.18 1.32
CA VAL A 28 -24.18 -6.82 0.20
C VAL A 28 -23.02 -5.94 0.67
N VAL A 29 -23.28 -4.97 1.56
CA VAL A 29 -22.20 -4.15 2.15
C VAL A 29 -21.29 -5.00 3.03
N GLY A 30 -21.83 -5.93 3.82
CA GLY A 30 -21.03 -6.86 4.62
C GLY A 30 -20.12 -7.73 3.76
N ASP A 31 -20.67 -8.31 2.69
CA ASP A 31 -19.92 -9.13 1.73
C ASP A 31 -18.86 -8.30 1.00
N ALA A 32 -19.16 -7.06 0.62
CA ALA A 32 -18.21 -6.15 -0.03
C ALA A 32 -17.07 -5.71 0.88
N LEU A 33 -17.33 -5.51 2.19
CA LEU A 33 -16.27 -5.24 3.16
C LEU A 33 -15.36 -6.45 3.36
N GLY A 34 -15.90 -7.67 3.26
CA GLY A 34 -15.11 -8.90 3.20
C GLY A 34 -14.21 -9.17 4.42
N ILE A 35 -14.44 -8.48 5.55
CA ILE A 35 -13.57 -8.55 6.74
C ILE A 35 -13.55 -9.97 7.30
N ARG A 36 -12.40 -10.63 7.20
CA ARG A 36 -12.13 -11.94 7.80
C ARG A 36 -10.68 -12.02 8.26
N THR A 37 -10.41 -12.90 9.21
CA THR A 37 -9.07 -13.21 9.68
C THR A 37 -8.81 -14.70 9.67
N GLU A 38 -7.56 -15.07 9.44
CA GLU A 38 -7.05 -16.43 9.54
C GLU A 38 -5.67 -16.37 10.21
N PRO A 39 -5.29 -17.35 11.05
CA PRO A 39 -3.95 -17.34 11.65
C PRO A 39 -2.86 -17.33 10.58
N ALA A 40 -1.86 -16.47 10.75
CA ALA A 40 -0.66 -16.45 9.93
C ALA A 40 0.32 -17.55 10.41
N GLU A 41 0.83 -18.34 9.47
CA GLU A 41 1.87 -19.33 9.77
C GLU A 41 3.22 -18.63 9.89
N GLN A 42 3.66 -18.41 11.13
CA GLN A 42 4.91 -17.70 11.42
C GLN A 42 6.14 -18.56 11.09
N MET A 43 7.18 -17.92 10.57
CA MET A 43 8.51 -18.54 10.45
C MET A 43 9.04 -18.93 11.84
N GLN A 44 9.91 -19.93 11.90
CA GLN A 44 10.46 -20.44 13.15
C GLN A 44 12.00 -20.45 13.11
N PRO A 45 12.63 -19.26 13.01
CA PRO A 45 14.09 -19.16 13.04
C PRO A 45 14.64 -19.73 14.35
N ALA A 46 15.88 -20.23 14.29
CA ALA A 46 16.59 -20.66 15.48
C ALA A 46 16.79 -19.49 16.46
N ALA A 47 16.95 -19.81 17.75
CA ALA A 47 17.32 -18.80 18.74
C ALA A 47 18.74 -18.27 18.46
N PRO A 48 19.07 -17.02 18.84
CA PRO A 48 20.40 -16.47 18.67
C PRO A 48 21.47 -17.34 19.35
N THR A 49 22.63 -17.45 18.70
CA THR A 49 23.82 -18.13 19.21
C THR A 49 24.87 -17.09 19.54
N ALA A 50 25.53 -17.23 20.69
CA ALA A 50 26.64 -16.34 21.05
C ALA A 50 27.92 -16.83 20.34
N PRO A 51 28.53 -16.06 19.43
CA PRO A 51 29.72 -16.48 18.72
C PRO A 51 30.95 -16.44 19.64
N GLU A 52 31.96 -17.28 19.38
CA GLU A 52 33.25 -17.18 20.07
C GLU A 52 34.06 -16.01 19.50
N ILE A 53 33.88 -14.81 20.05
CA ILE A 53 34.61 -13.62 19.62
C ILE A 53 36.03 -13.64 20.19
N GLY A 54 36.93 -14.27 19.44
CA GLY A 54 38.36 -14.29 19.70
C GLY A 54 39.09 -13.00 19.31
N ALA A 55 40.37 -12.92 19.69
CA ALA A 55 41.28 -11.90 19.19
C ALA A 55 41.50 -12.08 17.68
N ILE A 56 41.65 -10.97 16.96
CA ILE A 56 41.89 -10.99 15.52
C ILE A 56 43.17 -11.75 15.17
N VAL A 57 43.14 -12.44 14.03
CA VAL A 57 44.34 -13.04 13.43
C VAL A 57 45.04 -11.95 12.62
N PRO A 58 46.32 -11.62 12.90
CA PRO A 58 47.04 -10.61 12.13
C PRO A 58 47.13 -10.98 10.64
N ALA A 59 46.95 -9.98 9.78
CA ALA A 59 47.09 -10.14 8.34
C ALA A 59 48.56 -10.44 7.96
N PRO A 60 48.84 -11.44 7.12
CA PRO A 60 50.20 -11.67 6.66
C PRO A 60 50.61 -10.66 5.59
N ARG A 61 51.90 -10.34 5.54
CA ARG A 61 52.44 -9.60 4.39
C ARG A 61 52.50 -10.49 3.17
N ILE A 62 52.10 -9.95 2.02
CA ILE A 62 52.11 -10.69 0.77
C ILE A 62 53.51 -10.62 0.14
N ALA A 63 54.21 -11.76 0.12
CA ALA A 63 55.54 -11.91 -0.50
C ALA A 63 55.48 -11.87 -2.03
N GLY A 64 54.38 -12.38 -2.57
CA GLY A 64 54.11 -12.49 -4.00
C GLY A 64 52.81 -13.25 -4.24
N ILE A 65 52.08 -12.81 -5.26
CA ILE A 65 50.88 -13.47 -5.78
C ILE A 65 51.19 -13.87 -7.23
N ASP A 66 51.07 -15.15 -7.54
CA ASP A 66 51.15 -15.68 -8.91
C ASP A 66 49.76 -16.13 -9.34
N THR A 67 49.10 -15.33 -10.20
CA THR A 67 47.77 -15.61 -10.73
C THR A 67 47.81 -15.66 -12.25
N PRO A 68 46.83 -16.32 -12.89
CA PRO A 68 46.52 -16.03 -14.28
C PRO A 68 46.25 -14.52 -14.46
N GLY A 69 46.46 -14.02 -15.68
CA GLY A 69 46.16 -12.62 -16.01
C GLY A 69 44.72 -12.45 -16.47
N GLY A 70 44.15 -11.26 -16.25
CA GLY A 70 42.79 -10.92 -16.66
C GLY A 70 42.15 -9.95 -15.67
N PRO A 71 41.13 -9.18 -16.11
CA PRO A 71 40.47 -8.17 -15.28
C PRO A 71 39.88 -8.74 -13.99
N ARG A 72 39.28 -9.94 -14.02
CA ARG A 72 38.70 -10.60 -12.85
C ARG A 72 39.74 -10.89 -11.76
N TYR A 73 40.88 -11.47 -12.14
CA TYR A 73 42.00 -11.71 -11.22
C TYR A 73 42.62 -10.40 -10.72
N GLU A 74 42.77 -9.39 -11.56
CA GLU A 74 43.31 -8.09 -11.17
C GLU A 74 42.43 -7.41 -10.10
N ALA A 75 41.11 -7.44 -10.27
CA ALA A 75 40.16 -6.92 -9.28
C ALA A 75 40.20 -7.70 -7.96
N ALA A 76 40.24 -9.03 -7.99
CA ALA A 76 40.32 -9.86 -6.78
C ALA A 76 41.65 -9.68 -6.04
N VAL A 77 42.76 -9.58 -6.76
CA VAL A 77 44.08 -9.26 -6.20
C VAL A 77 44.09 -7.86 -5.58
N GLN A 78 43.45 -6.88 -6.22
CA GLN A 78 43.29 -5.56 -5.65
C GLN A 78 42.52 -5.60 -4.31
N SER A 79 41.38 -6.28 -4.26
CA SER A 79 40.60 -6.44 -3.02
C SER A 79 41.41 -7.10 -1.90
N LEU A 80 42.23 -8.10 -2.23
CA LEU A 80 43.12 -8.77 -1.27
C LEU A 80 44.23 -7.85 -0.76
N ASN A 81 44.86 -7.07 -1.66
CA ASN A 81 45.88 -6.10 -1.26
C ASN A 81 45.28 -5.00 -0.38
N GLU A 82 44.11 -4.48 -0.73
CA GLU A 82 43.39 -3.48 0.06
C GLU A 82 43.07 -4.02 1.46
N ALA A 83 42.59 -5.26 1.57
CA ALA A 83 42.36 -5.91 2.87
C ALA A 83 43.63 -5.99 3.73
N VAL A 84 44.79 -6.31 3.13
CA VAL A 84 46.08 -6.32 3.84
C VAL A 84 46.52 -4.91 4.24
N GLU A 85 46.37 -3.93 3.34
CA GLU A 85 46.78 -2.55 3.57
C GLU A 85 45.98 -1.86 4.67
N THR A 86 44.69 -2.17 4.79
CA THR A 86 43.80 -1.61 5.82
C THR A 86 43.86 -2.37 7.16
N ALA A 87 44.39 -3.59 7.18
CA ALA A 87 44.50 -4.40 8.39
C ALA A 87 45.35 -3.71 9.49
N GLN A 88 44.81 -3.61 10.70
CA GLN A 88 45.47 -2.94 11.82
C GLN A 88 46.71 -3.68 12.34
N LEU A 89 46.67 -5.03 12.30
CA LEU A 89 47.76 -5.88 12.73
C LEU A 89 48.28 -6.69 11.55
N GLN A 90 49.59 -6.59 11.30
CA GLN A 90 50.26 -7.41 10.31
C GLN A 90 51.39 -8.24 10.94
N GLU A 91 51.38 -9.56 10.71
CA GLU A 91 52.43 -10.46 11.17
C GLU A 91 52.70 -11.59 10.17
N GLY A 92 53.98 -11.92 9.99
CA GLY A 92 54.39 -12.99 9.07
C GLY A 92 54.45 -12.57 7.61
N GLU A 93 54.55 -13.56 6.73
CA GLU A 93 54.67 -13.41 5.29
C GLU A 93 54.10 -14.66 4.60
N VAL A 94 53.37 -14.46 3.49
CA VAL A 94 52.72 -15.51 2.71
C VAL A 94 52.96 -15.32 1.22
N SER A 95 53.19 -16.41 0.48
CA SER A 95 53.09 -16.44 -0.98
C SER A 95 51.80 -17.14 -1.42
N ILE A 96 51.14 -16.63 -2.45
CA ILE A 96 49.87 -17.18 -2.97
C ILE A 96 50.07 -17.56 -4.44
N GLU A 97 49.76 -18.80 -4.80
CA GLU A 97 49.72 -19.26 -6.20
C GLU A 97 48.29 -19.68 -6.56
N VAL A 98 47.75 -19.22 -7.69
CA VAL A 98 46.42 -19.57 -8.16
C VAL A 98 46.52 -20.38 -9.45
N PHE A 99 45.90 -21.56 -9.44
CA PHE A 99 45.83 -22.49 -10.56
C PHE A 99 44.37 -22.69 -10.94
N SER A 100 43.93 -22.09 -12.04
CA SER A 100 42.65 -22.41 -12.68
C SER A 100 42.86 -23.25 -13.94
N GLY A 101 42.05 -24.29 -14.11
CA GLY A 101 41.99 -25.04 -15.37
C GLY A 101 41.50 -24.18 -16.54
N GLY A 102 41.76 -24.63 -17.77
CA GLY A 102 41.31 -23.95 -19.00
C GLY A 102 39.93 -24.38 -19.48
N ALA A 103 39.10 -25.00 -18.62
CA ALA A 103 37.71 -25.27 -18.92
C ALA A 103 36.87 -24.08 -18.44
N ASP A 104 35.93 -23.66 -19.27
CA ASP A 104 34.97 -22.60 -18.99
C ASP A 104 33.89 -23.14 -18.04
N ASP A 105 34.29 -23.44 -16.81
CA ASP A 105 33.41 -23.85 -15.72
C ASP A 105 33.05 -22.60 -14.92
N ALA A 106 31.77 -22.22 -14.97
CA ALA A 106 31.20 -21.11 -14.21
C ALA A 106 31.15 -21.40 -12.70
N GLY A 107 31.46 -22.63 -12.26
CA GLY A 107 31.51 -22.98 -10.85
C GLY A 107 32.58 -22.25 -10.06
N GLU A 108 32.18 -21.62 -8.95
CA GLU A 108 33.08 -20.95 -8.01
C GLU A 108 33.80 -21.92 -7.05
N THR A 109 33.92 -23.19 -7.42
CA THR A 109 34.56 -24.20 -6.56
C THR A 109 36.08 -24.11 -6.66
N TYR A 110 36.75 -24.11 -5.50
CA TYR A 110 38.20 -24.18 -5.40
C TYR A 110 38.65 -25.03 -4.21
N ARG A 111 39.91 -25.47 -4.25
CA ARG A 111 40.58 -26.15 -3.15
C ARG A 111 41.75 -25.33 -2.67
N LEU A 112 41.83 -25.08 -1.36
CA LEU A 112 42.98 -24.42 -0.75
C LEU A 112 44.01 -25.47 -0.30
N THR A 113 45.22 -25.43 -0.85
CA THR A 113 46.31 -26.37 -0.52
C THR A 113 47.61 -25.64 -0.19
N GLY A 114 48.68 -26.40 0.10
CA GLY A 114 50.00 -25.86 0.43
C GLY A 114 50.29 -25.82 1.93
N THR A 115 50.76 -24.68 2.42
CA THR A 115 51.10 -24.44 3.83
C THR A 115 50.65 -23.04 4.27
N PRO A 116 50.55 -22.74 5.57
CA PRO A 116 50.13 -21.40 6.04
C PRO A 116 50.99 -20.21 5.55
N THR A 117 52.22 -20.44 5.07
CA THR A 117 53.10 -19.40 4.52
C THR A 117 53.25 -19.50 2.99
N ALA A 118 52.62 -20.48 2.35
CA ALA A 118 52.66 -20.71 0.90
C ALA A 118 51.35 -21.40 0.48
N LEU A 119 50.32 -20.58 0.24
CA LEU A 119 48.97 -21.03 -0.09
C LEU A 119 48.83 -21.27 -1.60
N ARG A 120 47.99 -22.23 -1.96
CA ARG A 120 47.64 -22.54 -3.33
C ARG A 120 46.13 -22.65 -3.50
N ILE A 121 45.56 -21.88 -4.41
CA ILE A 121 44.15 -21.99 -4.81
C ILE A 121 44.12 -22.84 -6.08
N GLU A 122 43.48 -24.02 -6.02
CA GLU A 122 43.31 -24.92 -7.16
C GLU A 122 41.83 -24.96 -7.56
N ALA A 123 41.49 -24.46 -8.74
CA ALA A 123 40.12 -24.36 -9.26
C ALA A 123 39.98 -24.97 -10.66
N ALA A 124 38.76 -25.42 -11.01
CA ALA A 124 38.48 -25.98 -12.32
C ALA A 124 38.43 -24.92 -13.44
N GLY A 125 37.87 -23.75 -13.12
CA GLY A 125 37.74 -22.59 -14.01
C GLY A 125 38.19 -21.28 -13.33
N GLU A 126 38.08 -20.18 -14.07
CA GLU A 126 38.47 -18.83 -13.60
C GLU A 126 37.64 -18.37 -12.40
N ALA A 127 36.32 -18.60 -12.43
CA ALA A 127 35.39 -18.19 -11.36
C ALA A 127 35.83 -18.70 -9.97
N GLY A 128 36.16 -19.99 -9.84
CA GLY A 128 36.65 -20.55 -8.57
C GLY A 128 38.00 -19.99 -8.13
N GLY A 129 38.92 -19.72 -9.07
CA GLY A 129 40.23 -19.12 -8.75
C GLY A 129 40.09 -17.69 -8.22
N VAL A 130 39.21 -16.90 -8.86
CA VAL A 130 38.87 -15.53 -8.47
C VAL A 130 38.15 -15.51 -7.12
N ARG A 131 37.14 -16.38 -6.93
CA ARG A 131 36.42 -16.51 -5.66
C ARG A 131 37.35 -16.82 -4.49
N GLY A 132 38.31 -17.74 -4.70
CA GLY A 132 39.30 -18.06 -3.68
C GLY A 132 40.10 -16.84 -3.22
N LEU A 133 40.48 -15.93 -4.12
CA LEU A 133 41.20 -14.70 -3.75
C LEU A 133 40.31 -13.74 -2.94
N TYR A 134 39.05 -13.56 -3.35
CA TYR A 134 38.12 -12.73 -2.59
C TYR A 134 37.83 -13.31 -1.20
N ASP A 135 37.76 -14.65 -1.05
CA ASP A 135 37.59 -15.29 0.26
C ASP A 135 38.79 -15.06 1.18
N LEU A 136 40.03 -15.10 0.66
CA LEU A 136 41.20 -14.73 1.45
C LEU A 136 41.14 -13.25 1.88
N ALA A 137 40.64 -12.36 1.02
CA ALA A 137 40.47 -10.95 1.35
C ALA A 137 39.40 -10.74 2.44
N GLU A 138 38.27 -11.45 2.33
CA GLU A 138 37.19 -11.44 3.32
C GLU A 138 37.66 -11.98 4.68
N GLN A 139 38.43 -13.08 4.70
CA GLN A 139 39.02 -13.62 5.92
C GLN A 139 39.89 -12.57 6.63
N ILE A 140 40.67 -11.79 5.89
CA ILE A 140 41.47 -10.70 6.48
C ILE A 140 40.56 -9.60 7.05
N ARG A 141 39.57 -9.12 6.28
CA ARG A 141 38.64 -8.06 6.73
C ARG A 141 37.85 -8.46 7.97
N THR A 142 37.52 -9.74 8.10
CA THR A 142 36.75 -10.30 9.22
C THR A 142 37.63 -10.81 10.37
N GLY A 143 38.95 -10.56 10.33
CA GLY A 143 39.90 -10.92 11.39
C GLY A 143 40.16 -12.43 11.53
N ARG A 144 39.86 -13.21 10.49
CA ARG A 144 40.03 -14.67 10.39
C ARG A 144 41.36 -15.04 9.73
N SER A 145 41.74 -16.31 9.84
CA SER A 145 43.00 -16.79 9.27
C SER A 145 42.84 -17.11 7.78
N ILE A 146 43.74 -16.59 6.95
CA ILE A 146 43.79 -16.96 5.52
C ILE A 146 44.16 -18.44 5.25
N ALA A 147 44.46 -19.21 6.30
CA ALA A 147 44.76 -20.64 6.24
C ALA A 147 43.64 -21.50 6.86
N GLU A 148 42.48 -20.91 7.19
CA GLU A 148 41.35 -21.59 7.84
C GLU A 148 40.88 -22.81 7.06
N HIS A 149 40.65 -22.66 5.75
CA HIS A 149 40.21 -23.74 4.86
C HIS A 149 41.36 -24.58 4.26
N LEU A 150 42.56 -24.56 4.85
CA LEU A 150 43.71 -25.27 4.29
C LEU A 150 43.48 -26.80 4.28
N GLY A 151 43.42 -27.37 3.08
CA GLY A 151 43.13 -28.78 2.82
C GLY A 151 41.67 -29.06 2.45
N GLU A 152 40.81 -28.04 2.49
CA GLU A 152 39.39 -28.12 2.22
C GLU A 152 39.07 -27.71 0.78
N GLU A 153 37.95 -28.23 0.27
CA GLU A 153 37.33 -27.82 -0.97
C GLU A 153 36.14 -26.93 -0.59
N VAL A 154 36.08 -25.73 -1.17
CA VAL A 154 35.08 -24.71 -0.90
C VAL A 154 34.22 -24.56 -2.15
N THR A 155 32.89 -24.60 -1.97
CA THR A 155 31.90 -24.54 -3.04
C THR A 155 30.76 -23.63 -2.64
N SER A 156 30.39 -22.67 -3.50
CA SER A 156 29.15 -21.90 -3.36
C SER A 156 27.94 -22.77 -3.75
N ARG A 157 26.97 -22.94 -2.84
CA ARG A 157 25.78 -23.79 -3.04
C ARG A 157 24.83 -23.27 -4.12
N LEU A 158 24.61 -21.96 -4.17
CA LEU A 158 23.76 -21.27 -5.14
C LEU A 158 24.64 -20.37 -6.03
N PRO A 159 24.82 -20.68 -7.32
CA PRO A 159 25.72 -19.93 -8.19
C PRO A 159 25.16 -18.56 -8.61
N PHE A 160 23.84 -18.41 -8.69
CA PHE A 160 23.23 -17.14 -9.10
C PHE A 160 22.96 -16.25 -7.88
N ARG A 161 23.68 -15.14 -7.75
CA ARG A 161 23.51 -14.23 -6.60
C ARG A 161 23.48 -12.80 -7.13
N MET A 162 22.28 -12.25 -7.24
CA MET A 162 22.05 -10.93 -7.84
C MET A 162 21.88 -9.85 -6.78
N VAL A 163 22.31 -8.62 -7.11
CA VAL A 163 21.97 -7.38 -6.39
C VAL A 163 21.21 -6.42 -7.30
N ASP A 164 20.53 -5.43 -6.72
CA ASP A 164 20.24 -4.16 -7.40
C ASP A 164 21.53 -3.33 -7.58
N MET A 165 21.44 -2.04 -7.92
CA MET A 165 22.62 -1.18 -8.12
C MET A 165 22.97 -0.30 -6.91
N GLY A 166 22.45 -0.61 -5.71
CA GLY A 166 22.63 0.29 -4.56
C GLY A 166 22.18 1.71 -4.88
N ALA A 167 22.94 2.72 -4.45
CA ALA A 167 22.67 4.14 -4.73
C ALA A 167 23.49 4.74 -5.89
N VAL A 168 23.96 3.91 -6.84
CA VAL A 168 24.77 4.36 -7.98
C VAL A 168 24.05 5.46 -8.77
N GLY A 169 24.78 6.54 -9.09
CA GLY A 169 24.25 7.65 -9.89
C GLY A 169 23.23 8.54 -9.18
N VAL A 170 23.03 8.37 -7.86
CA VAL A 170 22.17 9.25 -7.05
C VAL A 170 23.01 10.29 -6.31
N GLU A 171 22.65 11.56 -6.46
CA GLU A 171 23.28 12.65 -5.70
C GLU A 171 22.71 12.70 -4.27
N PRO A 172 23.56 12.67 -3.22
CA PRO A 172 23.12 12.83 -1.84
C PRO A 172 22.84 14.31 -1.52
N ASP A 173 21.83 14.91 -2.16
CA ASP A 173 21.42 16.31 -1.95
C ASP A 173 20.49 16.45 -0.74
N PRO A 174 20.92 17.05 0.39
CA PRO A 174 20.08 17.24 1.58
C PRO A 174 18.76 17.97 1.30
N ALA A 175 18.72 18.87 0.31
CA ALA A 175 17.52 19.63 0.00
C ALA A 175 16.39 18.75 -0.55
N ALA A 176 16.72 17.61 -1.15
CA ALA A 176 15.74 16.64 -1.63
C ALA A 176 15.11 15.79 -0.51
N TRP A 177 15.71 15.75 0.68
CA TRP A 177 15.21 15.04 1.87
C TRP A 177 14.62 15.97 2.94
N GLU A 178 14.91 17.27 2.90
CA GLU A 178 14.52 18.24 3.94
C GLU A 178 13.00 18.28 4.21
N ALA A 179 12.17 18.01 3.20
CA ALA A 179 10.71 17.97 3.36
C ALA A 179 10.20 16.68 4.01
N GLY A 180 10.91 15.56 3.87
CA GLY A 180 10.57 14.26 4.45
C GLY A 180 9.28 13.61 3.91
N ASP A 181 8.64 14.17 2.88
CA ASP A 181 7.32 13.77 2.40
C ASP A 181 7.29 13.32 0.92
N ASP A 182 8.46 13.10 0.32
CA ASP A 182 8.59 12.53 -1.04
C ASP A 182 8.44 11.00 -1.00
N TYR A 183 7.19 10.55 -0.92
CA TYR A 183 6.82 9.13 -0.98
C TYR A 183 6.82 8.56 -2.43
N SER A 184 7.51 9.22 -3.38
CA SER A 184 7.71 8.69 -4.72
C SER A 184 8.63 7.48 -4.73
N HIS A 185 8.36 6.53 -5.61
CA HIS A 185 9.21 5.35 -5.83
C HIS A 185 10.26 5.59 -6.93
N ALA A 186 10.31 6.79 -7.51
CA ALA A 186 11.36 7.17 -8.44
C ALA A 186 12.71 7.30 -7.72
N SER A 187 13.67 6.42 -8.04
CA SER A 187 15.02 6.48 -7.47
C SER A 187 15.75 7.78 -7.83
N LYS A 188 15.44 8.37 -9.00
CA LYS A 188 16.16 9.50 -9.61
C LYS A 188 17.65 9.18 -9.82
N ALA A 189 17.95 7.89 -10.05
CA ALA A 189 19.27 7.45 -10.43
C ALA A 189 19.62 8.00 -11.81
N PHE A 190 20.83 8.56 -11.93
CA PHE A 190 21.34 9.20 -13.14
C PHE A 190 20.60 10.47 -13.58
N ASP A 191 19.74 11.08 -12.75
CA ASP A 191 19.06 12.34 -13.10
C ASP A 191 20.03 13.46 -13.55
N GLN A 192 21.23 13.51 -12.97
CA GLN A 192 22.27 14.48 -13.35
C GLN A 192 22.95 14.13 -14.69
N VAL A 193 22.89 12.88 -15.12
CA VAL A 193 23.45 12.39 -16.39
C VAL A 193 22.51 12.76 -17.55
N LEU A 194 21.20 12.75 -17.30
CA LEU A 194 20.19 12.93 -18.34
C LEU A 194 19.98 14.42 -18.66
N LEU A 195 20.11 14.78 -19.94
CA LEU A 195 19.77 16.11 -20.46
C LEU A 195 18.45 16.06 -21.24
N PRO A 196 17.58 17.07 -21.10
CA PRO A 196 16.28 17.09 -21.79
C PRO A 196 16.40 17.33 -23.30
N GLU A 197 17.55 17.77 -23.79
CA GLU A 197 17.82 18.02 -25.21
C GLU A 197 19.18 17.43 -25.60
N ALA A 198 19.41 17.24 -26.91
CA ALA A 198 20.69 16.78 -27.45
C ALA A 198 21.87 17.61 -26.87
N PRO A 199 22.94 16.98 -26.38
CA PRO A 199 23.36 15.60 -26.65
C PRO A 199 22.72 14.51 -25.77
N TYR A 200 21.71 14.84 -24.95
CA TYR A 200 20.97 13.95 -24.04
C TYR A 200 21.78 13.41 -22.85
N ILE A 201 23.10 13.48 -22.91
CA ILE A 201 24.01 12.97 -21.88
C ILE A 201 24.95 14.08 -21.42
N ASP A 202 25.03 14.31 -20.12
CA ASP A 202 26.11 15.06 -19.50
C ASP A 202 27.30 14.13 -19.24
N GLU A 203 28.33 14.27 -20.07
CA GLU A 203 29.54 13.42 -20.03
C GLU A 203 30.32 13.53 -18.72
N ALA A 204 30.22 14.66 -17.99
CA ALA A 204 30.91 14.80 -16.71
C ALA A 204 30.17 14.04 -15.62
N ALA A 205 28.85 14.20 -15.54
CA ALA A 205 28.02 13.44 -14.62
C ALA A 205 28.06 11.94 -14.92
N LEU A 206 28.10 11.54 -16.20
CA LEU A 206 28.26 10.14 -16.60
C LEU A 206 29.56 9.53 -16.05
N ALA A 207 30.66 10.27 -16.11
CA ALA A 207 31.96 9.80 -15.61
C ALA A 207 31.98 9.63 -14.08
N GLU A 208 31.30 10.52 -13.34
CA GLU A 208 31.11 10.38 -11.89
C GLU A 208 30.23 9.17 -11.57
N ALA A 209 29.11 9.00 -12.29
CA ALA A 209 28.24 7.85 -12.14
C ALA A 209 28.94 6.51 -12.48
N PHE A 210 29.87 6.51 -13.43
CA PHE A 210 30.68 5.31 -13.75
C PHE A 210 31.66 4.97 -12.62
N ALA A 211 32.24 5.97 -11.96
CA ALA A 211 33.10 5.73 -10.81
C ALA A 211 32.32 5.12 -9.63
N ASP A 212 31.11 5.64 -9.35
CA ASP A 212 30.18 5.06 -8.37
C ASP A 212 29.86 3.59 -8.72
N PHE A 213 29.57 3.32 -9.99
CA PHE A 213 29.25 1.98 -10.47
C PHE A 213 30.43 1.01 -10.33
N ASP A 214 31.65 1.42 -10.68
CA ASP A 214 32.86 0.60 -10.52
C ASP A 214 33.10 0.22 -9.05
N GLU A 215 32.94 1.19 -8.12
CA GLU A 215 33.02 0.93 -6.68
C GLU A 215 31.96 -0.09 -6.23
N PHE A 216 30.70 0.11 -6.64
CA PHE A 216 29.60 -0.78 -6.30
C PHE A 216 29.80 -2.22 -6.82
N ILE A 217 30.23 -2.38 -8.08
CA ILE A 217 30.45 -3.70 -8.69
C ILE A 217 31.58 -4.45 -7.99
N ARG A 218 32.72 -3.78 -7.72
CA ARG A 218 33.83 -4.41 -7.00
C ARG A 218 33.45 -4.80 -5.58
N HIS A 219 32.71 -3.93 -4.89
CA HIS A 219 32.19 -4.20 -3.55
C HIS A 219 31.26 -5.43 -3.56
N SER A 220 30.34 -5.49 -4.52
CA SER A 220 29.39 -6.59 -4.67
C SER A 220 30.08 -7.92 -5.00
N LEU A 221 31.06 -7.93 -5.90
CA LEU A 221 31.89 -9.12 -6.21
C LEU A 221 32.68 -9.60 -4.98
N ALA A 222 33.25 -8.66 -4.21
CA ALA A 222 33.96 -8.99 -2.98
C ALA A 222 33.03 -9.64 -1.95
N ASN A 223 31.80 -9.14 -1.81
CA ASN A 223 30.74 -9.72 -0.97
C ASN A 223 30.17 -11.04 -1.54
N GLY A 224 30.55 -11.42 -2.76
CA GLY A 224 30.17 -12.69 -3.36
C GLY A 224 28.97 -12.67 -4.28
N TYR A 225 28.52 -11.51 -4.76
CA TYR A 225 27.50 -11.46 -5.81
C TYR A 225 28.08 -11.71 -7.20
N THR A 226 27.25 -12.18 -8.12
CA THR A 226 27.62 -12.57 -9.49
C THR A 226 26.72 -11.95 -10.56
N ALA A 227 25.61 -11.30 -10.17
CA ALA A 227 24.73 -10.61 -11.10
C ALA A 227 24.27 -9.25 -10.54
N VAL A 228 23.88 -8.33 -11.43
CA VAL A 228 23.34 -7.02 -11.10
C VAL A 228 22.10 -6.69 -11.94
N ALA A 229 21.06 -6.17 -11.29
CA ALA A 229 19.87 -5.66 -11.95
C ALA A 229 20.03 -4.17 -12.28
N PHE A 230 20.20 -3.84 -13.55
CA PHE A 230 20.42 -2.48 -14.06
C PHE A 230 19.09 -1.88 -14.59
N PRO A 231 18.63 -0.71 -14.14
CA PRO A 231 17.32 -0.16 -14.50
C PRO A 231 17.22 0.30 -15.96
N GLY A 232 16.04 0.10 -16.55
CA GLY A 232 15.67 0.58 -17.89
C GLY A 232 15.58 -0.53 -18.93
N PHE A 233 14.83 -0.28 -20.00
CA PHE A 233 14.76 -1.13 -21.19
C PHE A 233 14.45 -0.30 -22.45
N VAL A 234 13.23 0.23 -22.58
CA VAL A 234 12.79 0.97 -23.78
C VAL A 234 13.56 2.27 -23.96
N GLU A 235 14.15 2.79 -22.88
CA GLU A 235 15.11 3.89 -22.86
C GLU A 235 16.35 3.61 -23.73
N PHE A 236 16.69 2.35 -24.01
CA PHE A 236 17.90 1.95 -24.76
C PHE A 236 17.60 1.40 -26.17
N VAL A 237 16.34 1.39 -26.60
CA VAL A 237 15.89 0.72 -27.84
C VAL A 237 15.39 1.73 -28.86
N ALA A 238 15.89 1.67 -30.10
CA ALA A 238 15.45 2.53 -31.20
C ALA A 238 14.29 1.94 -32.03
N PHE A 239 14.02 0.64 -31.89
CA PHE A 239 13.01 -0.12 -32.64
C PHE A 239 13.21 -0.08 -34.16
N ASP A 240 14.46 -0.03 -34.61
CA ASP A 240 14.82 0.02 -36.03
C ASP A 240 14.59 -1.33 -36.75
N GLU A 241 14.58 -2.44 -35.99
CA GLU A 241 14.45 -3.81 -36.53
C GLU A 241 13.01 -4.35 -36.53
N VAL A 242 12.03 -3.54 -36.11
CA VAL A 242 10.61 -3.93 -36.12
C VAL A 242 10.11 -4.10 -37.57
N ALA A 243 9.74 -5.32 -37.94
CA ALA A 243 9.50 -5.70 -39.34
C ALA A 243 8.33 -4.98 -40.04
N ASP A 244 7.29 -4.57 -39.29
CA ASP A 244 6.06 -4.01 -39.87
C ASP A 244 5.78 -2.57 -39.40
N GLY A 245 6.75 -1.67 -39.58
CA GLY A 245 6.53 -0.23 -39.47
C GLY A 245 7.69 0.49 -38.82
N ILE A 246 7.51 1.80 -38.62
CA ILE A 246 8.49 2.66 -37.97
C ILE A 246 7.85 3.10 -36.67
N VAL A 247 8.41 2.69 -35.52
CA VAL A 247 7.94 3.11 -34.20
C VAL A 247 8.27 4.60 -34.01
N TYR A 248 9.56 4.95 -34.09
CA TYR A 248 10.03 6.33 -34.01
C TYR A 248 10.23 6.92 -35.40
N THR A 249 9.36 7.86 -35.77
CA THR A 249 9.39 8.48 -37.10
C THR A 249 10.64 9.33 -37.35
N ASP A 250 10.95 9.64 -38.61
CA ASP A 250 12.10 10.49 -38.96
C ASP A 250 12.04 11.85 -38.22
N GLY A 251 13.01 12.09 -37.34
CA GLY A 251 13.12 13.31 -36.54
C GLY A 251 12.48 13.23 -35.15
N ASP A 252 11.95 12.07 -34.77
CA ASP A 252 11.58 11.75 -33.39
C ASP A 252 12.82 11.70 -32.50
N GLU A 253 12.76 12.40 -31.37
CA GLU A 253 13.88 12.52 -30.43
C GLU A 253 14.14 11.23 -29.65
N HIS A 254 13.12 10.40 -29.41
CA HIS A 254 13.25 9.14 -28.67
C HIS A 254 14.25 8.19 -29.31
N ARG A 255 14.31 8.15 -30.66
CA ARG A 255 15.30 7.33 -31.37
C ARG A 255 16.72 7.83 -31.12
N ALA A 256 16.95 9.15 -31.18
CA ALA A 256 18.26 9.73 -30.96
C ALA A 256 18.71 9.60 -29.50
N GLN A 257 17.77 9.79 -28.58
CA GLN A 257 17.95 9.61 -27.15
C GLN A 257 18.28 8.16 -26.80
N ALA A 258 17.55 7.18 -27.35
CA ALA A 258 17.82 5.76 -27.12
C ALA A 258 19.23 5.36 -27.58
N ILE A 259 19.68 5.86 -28.73
CA ILE A 259 21.05 5.63 -29.21
C ILE A 259 22.06 6.28 -28.27
N ALA A 260 21.84 7.53 -27.84
CA ALA A 260 22.75 8.25 -26.94
C ALA A 260 22.87 7.54 -25.58
N LEU A 261 21.75 7.11 -24.99
CA LEU A 261 21.72 6.37 -23.73
C LEU A 261 22.41 5.01 -23.86
N ARG A 262 22.13 4.26 -24.93
CA ARG A 262 22.77 2.98 -25.21
C ARG A 262 24.29 3.12 -25.38
N GLU A 263 24.76 4.18 -26.04
CA GLU A 263 26.20 4.45 -26.19
C GLU A 263 26.84 4.89 -24.86
N ALA A 264 26.13 5.66 -24.03
CA ALA A 264 26.61 6.15 -22.74
C ALA A 264 26.72 5.04 -21.68
N PHE A 265 25.74 4.13 -21.61
CA PHE A 265 25.69 3.07 -20.60
C PHE A 265 26.32 1.74 -21.07
N GLY A 266 26.54 1.54 -22.37
CA GLY A 266 27.28 0.37 -22.88
C GLY A 266 28.60 0.07 -22.14
N PRO A 267 29.45 1.08 -21.85
CA PRO A 267 30.66 0.89 -21.05
C PRO A 267 30.42 0.38 -19.62
N PHE A 268 29.28 0.69 -18.99
CA PHE A 268 28.94 0.17 -17.66
C PHE A 268 28.73 -1.35 -17.73
N TRP A 269 27.91 -1.78 -18.70
CA TRP A 269 27.60 -3.21 -18.88
C TRP A 269 28.83 -4.01 -19.28
N GLN A 270 29.65 -3.47 -20.19
CA GLN A 270 30.91 -4.11 -20.57
C GLN A 270 31.86 -4.26 -19.38
N HIS A 271 31.97 -3.23 -18.54
CA HIS A 271 32.84 -3.27 -17.37
C HIS A 271 32.39 -4.32 -16.34
N ALA A 272 31.08 -4.45 -16.12
CA ALA A 272 30.51 -5.49 -15.27
C ALA A 272 30.82 -6.91 -15.80
N ASP A 273 30.58 -7.18 -17.08
CA ASP A 273 30.89 -8.46 -17.74
C ASP A 273 32.39 -8.81 -17.66
N GLU A 274 33.26 -7.83 -17.92
CA GLU A 274 34.72 -8.00 -17.83
C GLU A 274 35.15 -8.42 -16.41
N LEU A 275 34.48 -7.93 -15.37
CA LEU A 275 34.71 -8.31 -13.98
C LEU A 275 34.00 -9.62 -13.56
N GLY A 276 33.11 -10.14 -14.41
CA GLY A 276 32.34 -11.36 -14.15
C GLY A 276 31.06 -11.16 -13.37
N MET A 277 30.44 -9.99 -13.54
CA MET A 277 29.10 -9.70 -13.06
C MET A 277 28.12 -9.75 -14.24
N ASP A 278 27.15 -10.65 -14.18
CA ASP A 278 26.09 -10.75 -15.17
C ASP A 278 25.15 -9.54 -15.06
N VAL A 279 24.68 -9.00 -16.19
CA VAL A 279 23.88 -7.77 -16.24
C VAL A 279 22.47 -8.03 -16.76
N PHE A 280 21.48 -7.75 -15.91
CA PHE A 280 20.06 -7.88 -16.23
C PHE A 280 19.37 -6.53 -16.27
N LEU A 281 18.80 -6.16 -17.41
CA LEU A 281 18.01 -4.93 -17.52
C LEU A 281 16.69 -5.07 -16.77
N ARG A 282 16.36 -4.17 -15.84
CA ARG A 282 15.14 -4.22 -15.04
C ARG A 282 14.09 -3.24 -15.58
N THR A 283 12.89 -3.74 -15.85
CA THR A 283 11.78 -2.92 -16.34
C THR A 283 10.41 -3.39 -15.85
N ASP A 284 9.45 -2.46 -15.87
CA ASP A 284 8.04 -2.69 -15.55
C ASP A 284 7.20 -2.75 -16.84
N MET A 285 6.66 -3.92 -17.15
CA MET A 285 5.84 -4.12 -18.35
C MET A 285 4.35 -3.86 -18.04
N LEU A 286 3.60 -3.12 -18.85
CA LEU A 286 3.95 -2.64 -20.20
C LEU A 286 4.63 -1.26 -20.14
N THR A 287 5.90 -1.20 -20.50
CA THR A 287 6.66 0.06 -20.61
C THR A 287 6.46 0.71 -21.96
N LEU A 288 6.30 2.04 -22.00
CA LEU A 288 5.86 2.80 -23.16
C LEU A 288 6.58 4.14 -23.27
N THR A 289 6.67 4.62 -24.50
CA THR A 289 6.81 6.04 -24.85
C THR A 289 5.55 6.45 -25.60
N THR A 290 5.24 7.75 -25.70
CA THR A 290 4.06 8.19 -26.47
C THR A 290 4.07 7.67 -27.92
N PRO A 291 5.18 7.74 -28.69
CA PRO A 291 5.22 7.17 -30.04
C PRO A 291 5.05 5.65 -30.08
N LEU A 292 5.57 4.92 -29.09
CA LEU A 292 5.40 3.46 -29.00
C LEU A 292 3.94 3.09 -28.72
N GLU A 293 3.26 3.79 -27.80
CA GLU A 293 1.83 3.58 -27.55
C GLU A 293 0.99 3.85 -28.80
N GLU A 294 1.29 4.96 -29.52
CA GLU A 294 0.63 5.29 -30.78
C GLU A 294 0.83 4.18 -31.82
N TYR A 295 2.07 3.72 -32.02
CA TYR A 295 2.38 2.63 -32.94
C TYR A 295 1.61 1.34 -32.61
N LEU A 296 1.64 0.90 -31.35
CA LEU A 296 0.96 -0.31 -30.90
C LEU A 296 -0.56 -0.21 -31.07
N THR A 297 -1.13 0.94 -30.73
CA THR A 297 -2.58 1.19 -30.87
C THR A 297 -3.01 1.28 -32.32
N GLU A 298 -2.24 1.92 -33.20
CA GLU A 298 -2.54 1.98 -34.63
C GLU A 298 -2.46 0.60 -35.30
N ARG A 299 -1.47 -0.21 -34.91
CA ARG A 299 -1.26 -1.55 -35.47
C ARG A 299 -2.30 -2.56 -35.00
N PHE A 300 -2.58 -2.61 -33.70
CA PHE A 300 -3.42 -3.65 -33.09
C PHE A 300 -4.83 -3.18 -32.73
N GLY A 301 -5.11 -1.88 -32.83
CA GLY A 301 -6.39 -1.25 -32.48
C GLY A 301 -6.53 -0.89 -31.00
N SER A 302 -5.65 -1.42 -30.14
CA SER A 302 -5.53 -1.15 -28.70
C SER A 302 -4.21 -1.73 -28.17
N LEU A 303 -3.86 -1.45 -26.91
CA LEU A 303 -2.83 -2.15 -26.16
C LEU A 303 -3.31 -3.57 -25.74
N ASP A 304 -3.51 -4.44 -26.72
CA ASP A 304 -3.98 -5.81 -26.51
C ASP A 304 -2.83 -6.73 -26.07
N THR A 305 -2.56 -6.78 -24.76
CA THR A 305 -1.48 -7.58 -24.16
C THR A 305 -1.72 -9.10 -24.23
N GLU A 306 -2.90 -9.55 -24.67
CA GLU A 306 -3.16 -10.97 -24.96
C GLU A 306 -2.71 -11.37 -26.37
N ASN A 307 -2.34 -10.42 -27.23
CA ASN A 307 -1.87 -10.68 -28.58
C ASN A 307 -0.34 -10.91 -28.61
N PRO A 308 0.15 -12.11 -28.99
CA PRO A 308 1.58 -12.38 -29.11
C PRO A 308 2.31 -11.44 -30.09
N GLU A 309 1.65 -10.98 -31.15
CA GLU A 309 2.25 -10.06 -32.13
C GLU A 309 2.60 -8.69 -31.53
N LEU A 310 1.96 -8.29 -30.41
CA LEU A 310 2.35 -7.11 -29.66
C LEU A 310 3.70 -7.33 -28.97
N TRP A 311 3.90 -8.51 -28.40
CA TRP A 311 5.16 -8.89 -27.72
C TRP A 311 6.31 -9.09 -28.71
N ASP A 312 6.03 -9.45 -29.96
CA ASP A 312 7.04 -9.51 -31.03
C ASP A 312 7.73 -8.15 -31.27
N VAL A 313 7.07 -7.03 -30.98
CA VAL A 313 7.67 -5.68 -31.07
C VAL A 313 8.76 -5.50 -30.01
N TYR A 314 8.50 -5.95 -28.78
CA TYR A 314 9.47 -5.90 -27.69
C TYR A 314 10.59 -6.93 -27.91
N ALA A 315 10.27 -8.12 -28.41
CA ALA A 315 11.26 -9.13 -28.78
C ALA A 315 12.24 -8.60 -29.85
N ALA A 316 11.75 -7.90 -30.87
CA ALA A 316 12.61 -7.24 -31.87
C ALA A 316 13.47 -6.11 -31.26
N GLY A 317 12.93 -5.39 -30.27
CA GLY A 317 13.70 -4.41 -29.51
C GLY A 317 14.84 -5.02 -28.69
N LEU A 318 14.60 -6.18 -28.08
CA LEU A 318 15.63 -6.97 -27.39
C LEU A 318 16.69 -7.51 -28.35
N ASP A 319 16.28 -8.05 -29.50
CA ASP A 319 17.21 -8.49 -30.55
C ASP A 319 18.13 -7.35 -31.01
N GLU A 320 17.57 -6.16 -31.27
CA GLU A 320 18.34 -4.96 -31.62
C GLU A 320 19.34 -4.60 -30.50
N LEU A 321 18.87 -4.61 -29.24
CA LEU A 321 19.68 -4.20 -28.10
C LEU A 321 20.82 -5.19 -27.83
N TYR A 322 20.55 -6.49 -27.80
CA TYR A 322 21.57 -7.52 -27.58
C TYR A 322 22.58 -7.60 -28.73
N ALA A 323 22.15 -7.34 -29.96
CA ALA A 323 23.07 -7.22 -31.09
C ALA A 323 24.02 -6.01 -30.94
N ALA A 324 23.52 -4.89 -30.42
CA ALA A 324 24.32 -3.70 -30.17
C ALA A 324 25.19 -3.81 -28.90
N GLN A 325 24.73 -4.53 -27.88
CA GLN A 325 25.33 -4.61 -26.55
C GLN A 325 25.43 -6.06 -26.08
N PRO A 326 26.43 -6.82 -26.55
CA PRO A 326 26.58 -8.23 -26.22
C PRO A 326 26.87 -8.53 -24.75
N ALA A 327 27.28 -7.54 -23.96
CA ALA A 327 27.60 -7.67 -22.53
C ALA A 327 26.35 -7.75 -21.62
N LEU A 328 25.14 -7.64 -22.19
CA LEU A 328 23.91 -7.86 -21.46
C LEU A 328 23.56 -9.35 -21.46
N ASP A 329 23.21 -9.90 -20.29
CA ASP A 329 22.88 -11.31 -20.09
C ASP A 329 21.37 -11.59 -20.17
N GLY A 330 20.56 -10.57 -19.91
CA GLY A 330 19.11 -10.75 -19.95
C GLY A 330 18.30 -9.53 -19.56
N ILE A 331 17.03 -9.81 -19.26
CA ILE A 331 16.06 -8.81 -18.80
C ILE A 331 15.29 -9.35 -17.59
N LEU A 332 15.16 -8.53 -16.56
CA LEU A 332 14.27 -8.71 -15.44
C LEU A 332 12.97 -7.92 -15.69
N ILE A 333 11.85 -8.63 -15.66
CA ILE A 333 10.53 -8.11 -15.95
C ILE A 333 9.64 -8.22 -14.72
N ARG A 334 8.91 -7.15 -14.43
CA ARG A 334 7.82 -7.13 -13.46
C ARG A 334 6.53 -6.66 -14.12
N ILE A 335 5.38 -7.15 -13.64
CA ILE A 335 4.04 -6.75 -14.12
C ILE A 335 3.22 -6.16 -12.96
N GLY A 336 3.38 -4.86 -12.76
CA GLY A 336 2.93 -4.16 -11.56
C GLY A 336 4.07 -4.08 -10.56
N GLU A 337 4.57 -2.91 -10.20
CA GLU A 337 3.88 -1.61 -10.14
C GLU A 337 3.97 -0.77 -11.42
N ALA A 338 2.96 0.05 -11.66
CA ALA A 338 2.95 1.04 -12.74
C ALA A 338 2.02 2.20 -12.37
N GLY A 339 2.25 3.38 -12.94
CA GLY A 339 1.49 4.60 -12.69
C GLY A 339 2.36 5.76 -12.18
N GLN A 340 1.71 6.89 -11.91
CA GLN A 340 2.37 8.19 -11.72
C GLN A 340 3.39 8.28 -10.58
N VAL A 341 3.38 7.34 -9.63
CA VAL A 341 4.38 7.28 -8.53
C VAL A 341 5.77 6.86 -9.00
N TYR A 342 5.87 6.31 -10.22
CA TYR A 342 7.12 5.97 -10.90
C TYR A 342 7.49 6.98 -12.00
N ASP A 343 6.58 7.86 -12.39
CA ASP A 343 6.79 8.82 -13.47
C ASP A 343 7.82 9.88 -13.05
N VAL A 344 8.73 10.20 -13.94
CA VAL A 344 9.68 11.31 -13.78
C VAL A 344 9.16 12.52 -14.53
N GLU A 345 9.04 13.68 -13.86
CA GLU A 345 8.51 14.89 -14.49
C GLU A 345 9.34 15.30 -15.71
N GLY A 346 8.67 15.45 -16.87
CA GLY A 346 9.32 15.84 -18.11
C GLY A 346 9.98 14.70 -18.90
N TRP A 347 9.80 13.45 -18.47
CA TRP A 347 10.31 12.25 -19.14
C TRP A 347 9.16 11.47 -19.80
N ASP A 348 9.18 11.31 -21.13
CA ASP A 348 8.13 10.58 -21.88
C ASP A 348 8.40 9.07 -21.95
N TYR A 349 8.77 8.48 -20.82
CA TYR A 349 8.87 7.04 -20.61
C TYR A 349 8.08 6.69 -19.36
N TYR A 350 7.15 5.76 -19.48
CA TYR A 350 6.23 5.40 -18.40
C TYR A 350 5.77 3.95 -18.54
N SER A 351 5.30 3.36 -17.45
CA SER A 351 4.70 2.03 -17.46
C SER A 351 3.19 2.10 -17.26
N GLN A 352 2.46 1.18 -17.86
CA GLN A 352 1.02 1.01 -17.66
C GLN A 352 0.71 -0.35 -17.04
N LEU A 353 -0.22 -0.37 -16.07
CA LEU A 353 -0.84 -1.60 -15.58
C LEU A 353 -1.72 -2.22 -16.68
N ALA A 354 -1.14 -2.80 -17.74
CA ALA A 354 -1.86 -3.34 -18.89
C ALA A 354 -1.89 -4.89 -18.92
N VAL A 355 -0.92 -5.55 -18.26
CA VAL A 355 -0.86 -7.01 -18.18
C VAL A 355 -1.65 -7.48 -16.96
N ARG A 356 -2.95 -7.80 -17.15
CA ARG A 356 -3.90 -8.06 -16.04
C ARG A 356 -4.54 -9.45 -16.04
N THR A 357 -4.25 -10.30 -17.02
CA THR A 357 -4.86 -11.62 -17.18
C THR A 357 -3.79 -12.70 -17.32
N PRO A 358 -4.06 -13.95 -16.88
CA PRO A 358 -3.12 -15.05 -17.08
C PRO A 358 -2.73 -15.27 -18.55
N THR A 359 -3.66 -15.03 -19.48
CA THR A 359 -3.42 -15.09 -20.92
C THR A 359 -2.37 -14.06 -21.35
N ALA A 360 -2.49 -12.81 -20.89
CA ALA A 360 -1.54 -11.75 -21.23
C ALA A 360 -0.13 -12.05 -20.70
N VAL A 361 -0.02 -12.54 -19.46
CA VAL A 361 1.27 -12.92 -18.87
C VAL A 361 1.90 -14.08 -19.65
N ARG A 362 1.12 -15.10 -20.00
CA ARG A 362 1.60 -16.22 -20.80
C ARG A 362 2.07 -15.79 -22.19
N ALA A 363 1.29 -14.95 -22.88
CA ALA A 363 1.68 -14.42 -24.19
C ALA A 363 3.02 -13.67 -24.11
N MET A 364 3.20 -12.84 -23.07
CA MET A 364 4.46 -12.15 -22.81
C MET A 364 5.61 -13.14 -22.56
N LEU A 365 5.47 -14.05 -21.59
CA LEU A 365 6.55 -14.94 -21.18
C LEU A 365 6.92 -15.95 -22.26
N GLU A 366 5.94 -16.51 -22.99
CA GLU A 366 6.19 -17.43 -24.09
C GLU A 366 6.97 -16.74 -25.23
N THR A 367 6.60 -15.50 -25.60
CA THR A 367 7.32 -14.75 -26.64
C THR A 367 8.72 -14.35 -26.19
N LEU A 368 8.84 -13.74 -25.01
CA LEU A 368 10.13 -13.19 -24.55
C LEU A 368 11.11 -14.29 -24.15
N SER A 369 10.66 -15.39 -23.54
CA SER A 369 11.56 -16.51 -23.23
C SER A 369 12.05 -17.21 -24.50
N ALA A 370 11.20 -17.32 -25.54
CA ALA A 370 11.64 -17.87 -26.83
C ALA A 370 12.67 -16.98 -27.53
N GLN A 371 12.54 -15.65 -27.43
CA GLN A 371 13.54 -14.70 -27.93
C GLN A 371 14.86 -14.82 -27.14
N ALA A 372 14.77 -14.95 -25.81
CA ALA A 372 15.93 -15.13 -24.94
C ALA A 372 16.68 -16.43 -25.26
N GLU A 373 15.97 -17.55 -25.46
CA GLU A 373 16.58 -18.79 -25.94
C GLU A 373 17.29 -18.63 -27.30
N ALA A 374 16.70 -17.86 -28.22
CA ALA A 374 17.25 -17.65 -29.56
C ALA A 374 18.52 -16.78 -29.54
N SER A 375 18.67 -15.93 -28.52
CA SER A 375 19.79 -15.00 -28.33
C SER A 375 20.81 -15.46 -27.29
N ASP A 376 20.61 -16.62 -26.66
CA ASP A 376 21.43 -17.12 -25.55
C ASP A 376 21.45 -16.14 -24.36
N ARG A 377 20.26 -15.67 -24.01
CA ARG A 377 19.96 -14.72 -22.94
C ARG A 377 18.90 -15.28 -22.01
N GLU A 378 18.66 -14.58 -20.91
CA GLU A 378 17.69 -15.01 -19.90
C GLU A 378 16.61 -13.95 -19.64
N VAL A 379 15.43 -14.42 -19.22
CA VAL A 379 14.32 -13.60 -18.72
C VAL A 379 14.10 -13.94 -17.26
N ILE A 380 14.27 -12.96 -16.39
CA ILE A 380 13.89 -13.05 -14.98
C ILE A 380 12.48 -12.47 -14.84
N PHE A 381 11.49 -13.31 -14.57
CA PHE A 381 10.13 -12.85 -14.30
C PHE A 381 9.88 -12.71 -12.80
N ARG A 382 9.71 -11.48 -12.35
CA ARG A 382 9.26 -11.18 -10.99
C ARG A 382 7.77 -11.41 -10.86
N THR A 383 7.42 -12.25 -9.90
CA THR A 383 6.02 -12.57 -9.58
C THR A 383 5.28 -11.45 -8.85
N TRP A 384 5.99 -10.49 -8.23
CA TRP A 384 5.38 -9.36 -7.52
C TRP A 384 4.40 -8.57 -8.40
N SER A 385 3.23 -8.25 -7.82
CA SER A 385 2.20 -7.42 -8.45
C SER A 385 1.35 -6.74 -7.37
N VAL A 386 0.78 -5.56 -7.65
CA VAL A 386 -0.03 -4.76 -6.69
C VAL A 386 -1.45 -5.28 -6.43
N GLY A 387 -1.72 -6.56 -6.64
CA GLY A 387 -3.07 -7.09 -6.42
C GLY A 387 -4.12 -6.66 -7.46
N VAL A 388 -3.72 -6.04 -8.58
CA VAL A 388 -4.64 -5.57 -9.62
C VAL A 388 -4.88 -6.64 -10.69
N GLY A 389 -6.15 -6.90 -11.00
CA GLY A 389 -6.56 -7.86 -12.03
C GLY A 389 -6.47 -9.32 -11.59
N ALA A 390 -6.68 -10.24 -12.53
CA ALA A 390 -6.76 -11.68 -12.25
C ALA A 390 -5.40 -12.34 -11.95
N VAL A 391 -4.32 -11.58 -12.06
CA VAL A 391 -2.94 -12.02 -11.78
C VAL A 391 -2.35 -11.34 -10.55
N GLY A 392 -3.10 -10.42 -9.92
CA GLY A 392 -2.59 -9.58 -8.83
C GLY A 392 -2.12 -10.36 -7.61
N ASP A 393 -2.69 -11.54 -7.34
CA ASP A 393 -2.34 -12.40 -6.20
C ASP A 393 -1.40 -13.56 -6.58
N MET A 394 -0.82 -13.59 -7.80
CA MET A 394 0.05 -14.70 -8.22
C MET A 394 1.31 -14.88 -7.35
N HIS A 395 1.75 -13.82 -6.68
CA HIS A 395 2.88 -13.83 -5.75
C HIS A 395 2.54 -14.37 -4.36
N THR A 396 1.26 -14.51 -4.01
CA THR A 396 0.81 -15.02 -2.70
C THR A 396 -0.14 -16.20 -2.79
N ASN A 397 -0.60 -16.56 -3.97
CA ASN A 397 -1.61 -17.60 -4.19
C ASN A 397 -1.06 -18.71 -5.10
N PRO A 398 -0.83 -19.92 -4.57
CA PRO A 398 -0.35 -21.07 -5.34
C PRO A 398 -1.22 -21.44 -6.56
N ALA A 399 -2.53 -21.23 -6.49
CA ALA A 399 -3.43 -21.54 -7.61
C ALA A 399 -3.33 -20.50 -8.74
N SER A 400 -3.20 -19.21 -8.37
CA SER A 400 -2.96 -18.14 -9.34
C SER A 400 -1.57 -18.29 -9.97
N TYR A 401 -0.54 -18.61 -9.17
CA TYR A 401 0.78 -18.97 -9.66
C TYR A 401 0.71 -20.07 -10.73
N GLU A 402 0.06 -21.19 -10.43
CA GLU A 402 -0.09 -22.32 -11.37
C GLU A 402 -0.85 -21.92 -12.64
N ALA A 403 -1.90 -21.09 -12.52
CA ALA A 403 -2.64 -20.60 -13.67
C ALA A 403 -1.77 -19.75 -14.61
N VAL A 404 -0.84 -18.97 -14.06
CA VAL A 404 0.06 -18.08 -14.82
C VAL A 404 1.26 -18.84 -15.39
N LEU A 405 1.96 -19.62 -14.57
CA LEU A 405 3.27 -20.19 -14.92
C LEU A 405 3.23 -21.68 -15.26
N GLY A 406 2.16 -22.40 -14.89
CA GLY A 406 2.05 -23.85 -15.11
C GLY A 406 2.23 -24.23 -16.58
N GLY A 407 3.16 -25.15 -16.86
CA GLY A 407 3.43 -25.64 -18.22
C GLY A 407 4.21 -24.70 -19.14
N ILE A 408 4.69 -23.54 -18.67
CA ILE A 408 5.75 -22.80 -19.36
C ILE A 408 7.07 -23.53 -19.07
N ASP A 409 7.68 -24.06 -20.12
CA ASP A 409 8.94 -24.81 -20.08
C ASP A 409 9.94 -24.10 -20.99
N SER A 410 10.81 -23.29 -20.39
CA SER A 410 11.90 -22.60 -21.07
C SER A 410 13.13 -22.61 -20.16
N PRO A 411 14.30 -23.07 -20.65
CA PRO A 411 15.54 -22.98 -19.90
C PRO A 411 16.02 -21.54 -19.70
N ALA A 412 15.51 -20.58 -20.48
CA ALA A 412 15.86 -19.17 -20.37
C ALA A 412 15.00 -18.40 -19.34
N LEU A 413 13.96 -19.02 -18.76
CA LEU A 413 13.07 -18.36 -17.81
C LEU A 413 13.45 -18.67 -16.36
N ILE A 414 13.75 -17.61 -15.60
CA ILE A 414 13.94 -17.64 -14.16
C ILE A 414 12.76 -16.93 -13.49
N VAL A 415 12.14 -17.56 -12.48
CA VAL A 415 11.06 -16.95 -11.71
C VAL A 415 11.60 -16.40 -10.39
N SER A 416 11.36 -15.11 -10.14
CA SER A 416 11.79 -14.39 -8.96
C SER A 416 10.61 -14.10 -8.02
N THR A 417 10.75 -14.47 -6.75
CA THR A 417 9.69 -14.32 -5.74
C THR A 417 10.27 -13.98 -4.37
N LYS A 418 9.65 -13.01 -3.69
CA LYS A 418 9.97 -12.61 -2.30
C LYS A 418 9.86 -13.81 -1.35
N TYR A 419 10.81 -13.93 -0.43
CA TYR A 419 10.81 -15.03 0.55
C TYR A 419 9.59 -15.02 1.48
N THR A 420 9.00 -13.84 1.72
CA THR A 420 7.75 -13.69 2.48
C THR A 420 6.53 -13.67 1.58
N LEU A 421 5.39 -14.08 2.13
CA LEU A 421 4.09 -14.06 1.48
C LEU A 421 3.56 -12.63 1.43
N GLY A 422 3.92 -11.88 0.39
CA GLY A 422 3.55 -10.46 0.23
C GLY A 422 4.78 -9.58 0.20
N ASP A 423 4.78 -8.51 1.00
CA ASP A 423 5.75 -7.42 0.88
C ASP A 423 6.72 -7.31 2.06
N PHE A 424 7.58 -8.30 2.24
CA PHE A 424 8.73 -8.28 3.17
C PHE A 424 8.47 -8.00 4.66
N TYR A 425 7.27 -7.64 5.12
CA TYR A 425 6.93 -7.50 6.54
C TYR A 425 7.25 -8.78 7.33
N SER A 426 7.79 -8.63 8.55
CA SER A 426 8.34 -9.76 9.32
C SER A 426 7.33 -10.79 9.81
N TRP A 427 6.08 -10.37 10.02
CA TRP A 427 5.00 -11.26 10.46
C TRP A 427 4.28 -11.98 9.30
N LEU A 428 4.75 -11.77 8.07
CA LEU A 428 4.24 -12.50 6.93
C LEU A 428 4.82 -13.93 6.91
N PRO A 429 3.99 -14.93 6.56
CA PRO A 429 4.47 -16.30 6.38
C PRO A 429 5.59 -16.43 5.34
N LEU A 430 6.33 -17.53 5.38
CA LEU A 430 7.18 -17.95 4.26
C LEU A 430 6.32 -18.11 2.99
N ASN A 431 6.83 -17.66 1.84
CA ASN A 431 6.10 -17.69 0.59
C ASN A 431 6.02 -19.10 0.01
N ASN A 432 4.91 -19.79 0.24
CA ASN A 432 4.71 -21.15 -0.24
C ASN A 432 4.64 -21.29 -1.78
N THR A 433 4.54 -20.20 -2.55
CA THR A 433 4.62 -20.28 -4.02
C THR A 433 6.02 -20.65 -4.50
N LEU A 434 7.05 -20.45 -3.67
CA LEU A 434 8.44 -20.89 -3.93
C LEU A 434 8.62 -22.41 -3.81
N GLU A 435 7.69 -23.14 -3.17
CA GLU A 435 7.79 -24.60 -2.97
C GLU A 435 7.31 -25.41 -4.19
N GLN A 436 6.75 -24.76 -5.22
CA GLN A 436 6.13 -25.44 -6.38
C GLN A 436 6.76 -25.05 -7.72
N GLY A 437 6.18 -25.50 -8.84
CA GLY A 437 6.61 -25.16 -10.20
C GLY A 437 7.85 -25.93 -10.70
N GLU A 438 8.03 -25.94 -12.02
CA GLU A 438 9.16 -26.62 -12.70
C GLU A 438 10.19 -25.63 -13.28
N GLN A 439 9.94 -24.33 -13.14
CA GLN A 439 10.84 -23.27 -13.63
C GLN A 439 12.09 -23.14 -12.75
N ARG A 440 13.17 -22.60 -13.32
CA ARG A 440 14.32 -22.10 -12.55
C ARG A 440 13.86 -20.98 -11.62
N ARG A 441 14.42 -20.89 -10.42
CA ARG A 441 13.96 -19.93 -9.40
C ARG A 441 15.06 -19.22 -8.66
N ILE A 442 14.75 -17.97 -8.30
CA ILE A 442 15.52 -17.19 -7.34
C ILE A 442 14.61 -16.65 -6.23
N VAL A 443 15.18 -16.54 -5.03
CA VAL A 443 14.50 -15.99 -3.84
C VAL A 443 14.89 -14.53 -3.66
N GLU A 444 13.91 -13.63 -3.53
CA GLU A 444 14.19 -12.21 -3.25
C GLU A 444 14.31 -11.95 -1.75
N PHE A 445 15.32 -11.16 -1.37
CA PHE A 445 15.55 -10.62 -0.02
C PHE A 445 15.67 -9.09 -0.07
N GLN A 446 15.36 -8.41 1.04
CA GLN A 446 15.47 -6.96 1.16
C GLN A 446 16.32 -6.58 2.35
N SER A 447 17.49 -6.02 2.09
CA SER A 447 18.44 -5.58 3.12
C SER A 447 18.06 -4.22 3.68
N ARG A 448 17.81 -3.22 2.83
CA ARG A 448 17.26 -1.93 3.29
C ARG A 448 15.77 -2.09 3.57
N ARG A 449 15.45 -2.36 4.84
CA ARG A 449 14.08 -2.66 5.29
C ARG A 449 13.18 -1.44 5.20
N GLU A 450 12.41 -1.34 4.12
CA GLU A 450 11.59 -0.16 3.83
C GLU A 450 10.55 0.12 4.91
N PHE A 451 9.85 -0.93 5.37
CA PHE A 451 8.78 -0.82 6.36
C PHE A 451 9.29 -0.74 7.80
N GLU A 452 10.58 -1.02 8.01
CA GLU A 452 11.20 -1.04 9.33
C GLU A 452 12.17 0.13 9.42
N ASN A 453 11.57 1.32 9.26
CA ASN A 453 12.23 2.63 9.30
C ASN A 453 13.35 2.79 8.26
N PHE A 454 13.08 2.40 7.01
CA PHE A 454 13.97 2.66 5.87
C PHE A 454 15.40 2.11 6.01
N GLY A 455 15.58 1.06 6.82
CA GLY A 455 16.91 0.49 7.14
C GLY A 455 17.73 1.32 8.14
N ALA A 456 17.15 2.32 8.80
CA ALA A 456 17.87 3.15 9.77
C ALA A 456 17.90 2.57 11.20
N PHE A 457 17.18 1.47 11.45
CA PHE A 457 17.29 0.72 12.71
C PHE A 457 18.18 -0.52 12.55
N PRO A 458 18.93 -0.92 13.60
CA PRO A 458 19.51 -2.25 13.68
C PRO A 458 18.43 -3.29 13.38
N ASN A 459 18.73 -4.22 12.48
CA ASN A 459 17.75 -5.18 12.01
C ASN A 459 18.48 -6.39 11.40
N ASP A 460 18.86 -7.36 12.23
CA ASP A 460 19.58 -8.56 11.77
C ASP A 460 18.59 -9.65 11.35
N LEU A 461 18.39 -9.84 10.05
CA LEU A 461 17.47 -10.84 9.48
C LEU A 461 18.13 -12.20 9.22
N GLY A 462 19.37 -12.39 9.68
CA GLY A 462 20.15 -13.55 9.28
C GLY A 462 19.51 -14.88 9.63
N ARG A 463 18.82 -14.96 10.78
CA ARG A 463 18.15 -16.18 11.24
C ARG A 463 16.89 -16.47 10.43
N GLU A 464 16.14 -15.43 10.07
CA GLU A 464 14.97 -15.48 9.20
C GLU A 464 15.37 -15.91 7.77
N TYR A 465 16.45 -15.35 7.24
CA TYR A 465 17.01 -15.70 5.93
C TYR A 465 17.51 -17.15 5.91
N GLN A 466 18.21 -17.58 6.96
CA GLN A 466 18.68 -18.96 7.07
C GLN A 466 17.50 -19.94 7.13
N TYR A 467 16.49 -19.67 7.96
CA TYR A 467 15.29 -20.49 8.04
C TYR A 467 14.60 -20.60 6.67
N ALA A 468 14.43 -19.47 5.99
CA ALA A 468 13.81 -19.43 4.67
C ALA A 468 14.61 -20.25 3.65
N LEU A 469 15.91 -20.01 3.51
CA LEU A 469 16.75 -20.74 2.56
C LEU A 469 16.80 -22.24 2.84
N GLN A 470 17.03 -22.66 4.09
CA GLN A 470 17.08 -24.08 4.44
C GLN A 470 15.74 -24.78 4.15
N THR A 471 14.62 -24.14 4.50
CA THR A 471 13.28 -24.70 4.26
C THR A 471 12.98 -24.80 2.77
N LEU A 472 13.23 -23.73 2.01
CA LEU A 472 12.93 -23.65 0.59
C LEU A 472 13.83 -24.59 -0.24
N LEU A 473 15.13 -24.65 0.06
CA LEU A 473 16.06 -25.56 -0.62
C LEU A 473 15.76 -27.04 -0.34
N ALA A 474 15.15 -27.35 0.81
CA ALA A 474 14.66 -28.69 1.09
C ALA A 474 13.36 -29.02 0.34
N ALA A 475 12.57 -28.01 -0.03
CA ALA A 475 11.27 -28.17 -0.69
C ALA A 475 11.37 -28.13 -2.22
N ASN A 476 12.29 -27.34 -2.78
CA ASN A 476 12.39 -27.08 -4.21
C ASN A 476 13.84 -27.07 -4.72
N ASP A 477 14.21 -28.13 -5.45
CA ASP A 477 15.54 -28.29 -6.06
C ASP A 477 15.81 -27.34 -7.24
N ASN A 478 14.78 -26.64 -7.76
CA ASN A 478 14.92 -25.69 -8.88
C ASN A 478 15.36 -24.28 -8.43
N ILE A 479 15.50 -24.05 -7.12
CA ILE A 479 16.06 -22.80 -6.59
C ILE A 479 17.56 -22.81 -6.86
N GLU A 480 18.00 -21.89 -7.71
CA GLU A 480 19.39 -21.77 -8.15
C GLU A 480 20.09 -20.52 -7.62
N GLY A 481 19.35 -19.62 -6.98
CA GLY A 481 19.90 -18.33 -6.60
C GLY A 481 19.06 -17.46 -5.70
N VAL A 482 19.59 -16.27 -5.46
CA VAL A 482 18.96 -15.20 -4.69
C VAL A 482 19.09 -13.88 -5.44
N TRP A 483 18.17 -12.96 -5.17
CA TRP A 483 18.31 -11.56 -5.50
C TRP A 483 18.12 -10.70 -4.25
N VAL A 484 19.11 -9.90 -3.93
CA VAL A 484 19.17 -9.12 -2.69
C VAL A 484 19.04 -7.64 -3.00
N TRP A 485 18.07 -6.97 -2.39
CA TRP A 485 17.86 -5.54 -2.55
C TRP A 485 18.73 -4.79 -1.55
N THR A 486 19.81 -4.19 -2.04
CA THR A 486 20.76 -3.45 -1.20
C THR A 486 20.25 -2.05 -0.89
N GLN A 487 19.51 -1.42 -1.80
CA GLN A 487 18.97 -0.05 -1.63
C GLN A 487 17.50 0.08 -2.06
N ASP A 488 17.09 -0.64 -3.11
CA ASP A 488 15.73 -0.63 -3.63
C ASP A 488 14.69 -1.10 -2.59
N GLY A 489 13.45 -0.64 -2.77
CA GLY A 489 12.36 -0.84 -1.82
C GLY A 489 11.90 0.49 -1.25
N GLY A 490 10.60 0.76 -1.37
CA GLY A 490 9.95 1.98 -0.91
C GLY A 490 10.53 3.28 -1.49
N PRO A 491 10.09 4.43 -0.95
CA PRO A 491 10.62 5.73 -1.31
C PRO A 491 12.02 5.93 -0.76
N TRP A 492 12.85 6.58 -1.56
CA TRP A 492 14.23 6.88 -1.18
C TRP A 492 14.35 8.22 -0.46
N ARG A 493 13.41 9.14 -0.71
CA ARG A 493 13.41 10.55 -0.27
C ARG A 493 12.39 10.86 0.83
N ALA A 494 11.61 9.87 1.24
CA ALA A 494 10.92 9.89 2.51
C ALA A 494 11.80 9.20 3.56
N GLY A 495 11.73 9.67 4.80
CA GLY A 495 12.55 9.15 5.88
C GLY A 495 14.05 9.50 5.77
N PRO A 496 14.92 8.75 6.48
CA PRO A 496 16.35 9.04 6.59
C PRO A 496 17.09 9.05 5.23
N MET A 497 17.98 10.02 5.05
CA MET A 497 18.92 10.10 3.92
C MET A 497 20.02 9.05 4.06
N THR A 498 19.69 7.81 3.74
CA THR A 498 20.58 6.65 3.78
C THR A 498 20.70 6.05 2.38
N LEU A 499 21.92 6.10 1.84
CA LEU A 499 22.25 5.69 0.48
C LEU A 499 23.45 4.74 0.53
N TYR A 500 23.23 3.48 0.13
CA TYR A 500 24.21 2.40 0.16
C TYR A 500 25.50 2.81 -0.55
N LEU A 501 26.63 2.66 0.14
CA LEU A 501 27.98 3.11 -0.26
C LEU A 501 28.17 4.63 -0.46
N LYS A 502 27.16 5.48 -0.21
CA LYS A 502 27.27 6.94 -0.48
C LYS A 502 27.04 7.84 0.72
N ALA A 503 25.98 7.63 1.49
CA ALA A 503 25.56 8.57 2.53
C ALA A 503 24.77 7.90 3.66
N GLY A 504 24.74 8.58 4.81
CA GLY A 504 24.06 8.09 6.00
C GLY A 504 24.73 6.84 6.59
N PHE A 505 24.04 6.18 7.51
CA PHE A 505 24.57 5.03 8.23
C PHE A 505 24.23 3.69 7.55
N TRP A 506 24.57 3.58 6.27
CA TRP A 506 24.19 2.45 5.41
C TRP A 506 24.83 1.12 5.81
N GLN A 507 25.93 1.14 6.57
CA GLN A 507 26.59 -0.08 7.07
C GLN A 507 25.63 -0.96 7.88
N LEU A 508 24.63 -0.37 8.54
CA LEU A 508 23.62 -1.11 9.30
C LEU A 508 22.89 -2.15 8.46
N PHE A 509 22.33 -1.74 7.32
CA PHE A 509 21.60 -2.67 6.45
C PHE A 509 22.53 -3.42 5.47
N GLU A 510 23.84 -3.13 5.44
CA GLU A 510 24.79 -4.01 4.77
C GLU A 510 24.86 -5.39 5.43
N LEU A 511 24.61 -5.48 6.74
CA LEU A 511 24.60 -6.76 7.47
C LEU A 511 23.73 -7.80 6.73
N ASP A 512 22.49 -7.43 6.39
CA ASP A 512 21.56 -8.33 5.71
C ASP A 512 22.03 -8.70 4.28
N THR A 513 22.74 -7.79 3.61
CA THR A 513 23.37 -8.04 2.31
C THR A 513 24.46 -9.11 2.43
N VAL A 514 25.40 -8.95 3.35
CA VAL A 514 26.50 -9.93 3.52
C VAL A 514 25.99 -11.27 4.05
N VAL A 515 24.99 -11.26 4.92
CA VAL A 515 24.38 -12.49 5.45
C VAL A 515 23.63 -13.25 4.35
N ALA A 516 22.86 -12.57 3.51
CA ALA A 516 22.16 -13.21 2.39
C ALA A 516 23.15 -13.89 1.41
N SER A 517 24.27 -13.23 1.11
CA SER A 517 25.33 -13.81 0.27
C SER A 517 26.01 -15.02 0.95
N ALA A 518 26.38 -14.89 2.23
CA ALA A 518 26.99 -15.98 3.00
C ALA A 518 26.09 -17.22 3.04
N LEU A 519 24.79 -17.05 3.29
CA LEU A 519 23.82 -18.14 3.32
C LEU A 519 23.49 -18.72 1.94
N ALA A 520 23.53 -17.92 0.88
CA ALA A 520 23.38 -18.43 -0.49
C ALA A 520 24.59 -19.30 -0.89
N ARG A 521 25.79 -18.98 -0.39
CA ARG A 521 27.00 -19.77 -0.59
C ARG A 521 27.04 -21.01 0.30
N ASP A 522 26.66 -20.87 1.57
CA ASP A 522 26.56 -21.96 2.55
C ASP A 522 25.32 -21.77 3.44
N PRO A 523 24.21 -22.49 3.15
CA PRO A 523 22.98 -22.39 3.96
C PRO A 523 23.16 -22.83 5.43
N ASP A 524 24.26 -23.52 5.76
CA ASP A 524 24.58 -23.97 7.11
C ASP A 524 25.57 -23.04 7.84
N ALA A 525 25.96 -21.91 7.23
CA ALA A 525 26.86 -20.92 7.85
C ALA A 525 26.30 -20.42 9.19
N ASP A 526 27.17 -20.24 10.19
CA ASP A 526 26.76 -19.68 11.47
C ASP A 526 26.52 -18.17 11.32
N VAL A 527 25.25 -17.77 11.40
CA VAL A 527 24.81 -16.37 11.26
C VAL A 527 25.55 -15.46 12.25
N ALA A 528 25.78 -15.92 13.48
CA ALA A 528 26.44 -15.12 14.50
C ALA A 528 27.91 -14.83 14.15
N ASP A 529 28.59 -15.78 13.50
CA ASP A 529 29.95 -15.59 13.02
C ASP A 529 30.00 -14.60 11.83
N VAL A 530 28.99 -14.63 10.96
CA VAL A 530 28.86 -13.65 9.86
C VAL A 530 28.60 -12.24 10.42
N THR A 531 27.67 -12.09 11.37
CA THR A 531 27.39 -10.81 12.05
C THR A 531 28.62 -10.30 12.80
N ALA A 532 29.38 -11.16 13.49
CA ALA A 532 30.64 -10.78 14.12
C ALA A 532 31.72 -10.36 13.11
N GLY A 533 31.78 -11.02 11.94
CA GLY A 533 32.67 -10.67 10.84
C GLY A 533 32.36 -9.29 10.25
N TRP A 534 31.08 -9.02 9.98
CA TRP A 534 30.60 -7.70 9.55
C TRP A 534 30.94 -6.62 10.59
N ALA A 535 30.70 -6.91 11.87
CA ALA A 535 30.99 -5.96 12.94
C ALA A 535 32.49 -5.64 13.04
N ARG A 536 33.35 -6.63 12.80
CA ARG A 536 34.81 -6.42 12.71
C ARG A 536 35.19 -5.56 11.51
N GLN A 537 34.64 -5.85 10.34
CA GLN A 537 34.98 -5.13 9.11
C GLN A 537 34.69 -3.63 9.22
N TRP A 538 33.56 -3.25 9.83
CA TRP A 538 33.08 -1.87 9.80
C TRP A 538 33.29 -1.08 11.08
N PHE A 539 33.35 -1.73 12.24
CA PHE A 539 33.29 -1.01 13.52
C PHE A 539 34.49 -1.18 14.41
N SER A 540 34.99 -2.40 14.64
CA SER A 540 36.03 -2.61 15.66
C SER A 540 36.72 -3.97 15.56
N ASP A 541 38.03 -4.00 15.83
CA ASP A 541 38.77 -5.24 16.08
C ASP A 541 38.74 -5.69 17.56
N ASP A 542 38.22 -4.86 18.47
CA ASP A 542 38.17 -5.16 19.90
C ASP A 542 37.06 -6.17 20.21
N PRO A 543 37.39 -7.35 20.79
CA PRO A 543 36.40 -8.39 21.03
C PRO A 543 35.22 -7.97 21.91
N ALA A 544 35.41 -7.06 22.86
CA ALA A 544 34.34 -6.61 23.74
C ALA A 544 33.39 -5.66 23.00
N THR A 545 33.91 -4.77 22.16
CA THR A 545 33.10 -3.89 21.31
C THR A 545 32.33 -4.67 20.25
N VAL A 546 32.98 -5.61 19.56
CA VAL A 546 32.30 -6.53 18.62
C VAL A 546 31.19 -7.30 19.33
N GLY A 547 31.46 -7.83 20.53
CA GLY A 547 30.45 -8.54 21.31
C GLY A 547 29.24 -7.68 21.69
N ALA A 548 29.45 -6.41 22.02
CA ALA A 548 28.35 -5.49 22.31
C ALA A 548 27.50 -5.16 21.06
N ILE A 549 28.12 -5.06 19.89
CA ILE A 549 27.40 -4.85 18.62
C ILE A 549 26.60 -6.10 18.26
N VAL A 550 27.19 -7.29 18.37
CA VAL A 550 26.49 -8.56 18.12
C VAL A 550 25.32 -8.74 19.09
N GLU A 551 25.51 -8.44 20.38
CA GLU A 551 24.40 -8.47 21.36
C GLU A 551 23.27 -7.50 20.95
N ALA A 552 23.60 -6.31 20.47
CA ALA A 552 22.58 -5.37 19.99
C ALA A 552 21.83 -5.91 18.75
N MET A 553 22.54 -6.54 17.82
CA MET A 553 21.94 -7.16 16.63
C MET A 553 21.06 -8.36 16.97
N ASP A 554 21.46 -9.21 17.93
CA ASP A 554 20.67 -10.34 18.40
C ASP A 554 19.30 -9.90 18.97
N LEU A 555 19.26 -8.74 19.63
CA LEU A 555 18.08 -8.15 20.24
C LEU A 555 17.21 -7.35 19.24
N SER A 556 17.77 -6.94 18.11
CA SER A 556 17.13 -6.02 17.16
C SER A 556 15.77 -6.50 16.66
N ARG A 557 15.66 -7.80 16.33
CA ARG A 557 14.42 -8.41 15.85
C ARG A 557 13.29 -8.34 16.87
N GLU A 558 13.59 -8.57 18.15
CA GLU A 558 12.61 -8.46 19.23
C GLU A 558 12.13 -7.00 19.39
N ALA A 559 13.05 -6.03 19.34
CA ALA A 559 12.70 -4.61 19.40
C ALA A 559 11.79 -4.18 18.23
N ILE A 560 12.10 -4.61 17.01
CA ILE A 560 11.31 -4.33 15.81
C ILE A 560 9.95 -5.03 15.86
N GLU A 561 9.91 -6.34 16.11
CA GLU A 561 8.68 -7.12 16.11
C GLU A 561 7.69 -6.67 17.18
N GLN A 562 8.18 -6.36 18.38
CA GLN A 562 7.34 -5.88 19.47
C GLN A 562 7.06 -4.38 19.37
N GLY A 563 7.92 -3.59 18.73
CA GLY A 563 7.82 -2.12 18.69
C GLY A 563 7.04 -1.59 17.50
N MET A 564 7.33 -2.10 16.30
CA MET A 564 6.74 -1.67 15.03
C MET A 564 5.45 -2.42 14.69
N TYR A 565 5.23 -3.61 15.26
CA TYR A 565 4.02 -4.40 15.04
C TYR A 565 3.23 -4.58 16.34
N ILE A 566 1.92 -4.86 16.19
CA ILE A 566 1.07 -5.32 17.29
C ILE A 566 0.88 -6.81 17.07
N GLU A 567 1.64 -7.64 17.79
CA GLU A 567 1.71 -9.10 17.62
C GLU A 567 0.32 -9.75 17.48
N THR A 568 -0.65 -9.38 18.34
CA THR A 568 -2.00 -9.95 18.33
C THR A 568 -2.85 -9.63 17.09
N PHE A 569 -2.39 -8.69 16.28
CA PHE A 569 -2.94 -8.39 14.96
C PHE A 569 -2.06 -8.98 13.86
N ALA A 570 -0.73 -8.86 14.01
CA ALA A 570 0.26 -9.30 13.04
C ALA A 570 0.33 -10.84 12.90
N ASP A 571 -0.05 -11.58 13.95
CA ASP A 571 -0.22 -13.03 13.94
C ASP A 571 -1.44 -13.51 13.13
N GLN A 572 -2.23 -12.59 12.56
CA GLN A 572 -3.35 -12.86 11.68
C GLN A 572 -3.07 -12.39 10.26
N ARG A 573 -3.47 -13.21 9.29
CA ARG A 573 -3.77 -12.76 7.93
C ARG A 573 -5.15 -12.11 7.93
N VAL A 574 -5.20 -10.83 7.59
CA VAL A 574 -6.44 -10.05 7.58
C VAL A 574 -6.84 -9.81 6.13
N PHE A 575 -8.11 -9.94 5.83
CA PHE A 575 -8.64 -9.64 4.50
C PHE A 575 -9.77 -8.62 4.64
N ALA A 576 -9.71 -7.54 3.87
CA ALA A 576 -10.70 -6.48 3.88
C ALA A 576 -10.78 -5.79 2.52
N ILE A 577 -11.99 -5.53 2.03
CA ILE A 577 -12.27 -4.76 0.81
C ILE A 577 -11.54 -5.35 -0.43
N GLY A 578 -11.40 -6.68 -0.48
CA GLY A 578 -10.71 -7.37 -1.57
C GLY A 578 -9.18 -7.33 -1.49
N LEU A 579 -8.61 -6.74 -0.44
CA LEU A 579 -7.18 -6.70 -0.16
C LEU A 579 -6.83 -7.59 1.03
N GLU A 580 -5.55 -7.92 1.15
CA GLU A 580 -4.93 -8.46 2.36
C GLU A 580 -4.05 -7.36 2.96
N PRO A 581 -4.56 -6.53 3.90
CA PRO A 581 -3.80 -5.45 4.47
C PRO A 581 -2.54 -5.96 5.19
N PRO A 582 -1.42 -5.20 5.16
CA PRO A 582 -0.19 -5.61 5.80
C PRO A 582 -0.34 -5.79 7.32
N PRO A 583 0.52 -6.58 7.97
CA PRO A 583 0.47 -6.78 9.42
C PRO A 583 0.82 -5.51 10.22
N MET A 584 1.35 -4.47 9.57
CA MET A 584 1.77 -3.21 10.23
C MET A 584 0.79 -2.04 10.08
N MET A 585 -0.47 -2.27 9.67
CA MET A 585 -1.42 -1.20 9.26
C MET A 585 -1.62 0.01 10.21
N TRP A 586 -1.29 -0.09 11.50
CA TRP A 586 -1.31 1.05 12.43
C TRP A 586 -0.21 2.10 12.18
N ILE A 587 0.88 1.68 11.53
CA ILE A 587 1.90 2.51 10.87
C ILE A 587 1.72 2.19 9.37
N PHE A 588 0.86 2.94 8.70
CA PHE A 588 0.56 2.68 7.29
C PHE A 588 1.78 3.08 6.45
N GLU A 589 2.46 2.09 5.87
CA GLU A 589 3.65 2.22 5.00
C GLU A 589 4.71 3.20 5.52
N TRP A 590 5.87 2.62 5.87
CA TRP A 590 7.08 3.33 6.28
C TRP A 590 6.96 4.11 7.61
N ASP A 591 6.50 5.37 7.63
CA ASP A 591 6.56 6.27 8.80
C ASP A 591 5.24 6.99 9.14
N ILE A 592 4.11 6.66 8.48
CA ILE A 592 2.83 7.36 8.66
C ILE A 592 1.99 6.68 9.74
N LEU A 593 1.78 7.34 10.88
CA LEU A 593 0.88 6.81 11.92
C LEU A 593 -0.58 6.94 11.51
N THR A 594 -1.27 5.81 11.35
CA THR A 594 -2.66 5.71 10.88
C THR A 594 -3.65 6.28 11.88
N GLY A 595 -4.58 7.16 11.46
CA GLY A 595 -5.60 7.74 12.35
C GLY A 595 -7.06 7.56 11.90
N ASP A 596 -7.35 6.54 11.08
CA ASP A 596 -8.70 6.23 10.61
C ASP A 596 -9.37 5.06 11.35
N SER A 597 -10.69 5.10 11.39
CA SER A 597 -11.50 4.11 12.09
C SER A 597 -11.54 2.73 11.42
N ALA A 598 -11.45 2.64 10.08
CA ALA A 598 -11.53 1.34 9.41
C ALA A 598 -10.36 0.43 9.79
N VAL A 599 -9.18 1.00 9.96
CA VAL A 599 -7.99 0.27 10.39
C VAL A 599 -8.00 0.06 11.90
N LEU A 600 -8.03 1.15 12.68
CA LEU A 600 -7.77 1.09 14.12
C LEU A 600 -8.85 0.32 14.89
N ASP A 601 -10.14 0.46 14.51
CA ASP A 601 -11.23 -0.24 15.20
C ASP A 601 -11.20 -1.74 14.90
N VAL A 602 -10.87 -2.12 13.65
CA VAL A 602 -10.73 -3.53 13.25
C VAL A 602 -9.51 -4.16 13.92
N LEU A 603 -8.39 -3.43 13.98
CA LEU A 603 -7.19 -3.86 14.68
C LEU A 603 -7.47 -4.14 16.16
N TYR A 604 -8.16 -3.22 16.85
CA TYR A 604 -8.58 -3.46 18.24
C TYR A 604 -9.46 -4.70 18.35
N ALA A 605 -10.46 -4.86 17.47
CA ALA A 605 -11.39 -5.99 17.55
C ALA A 605 -10.68 -7.34 17.38
N ILE A 606 -9.73 -7.42 16.43
CA ILE A 606 -8.89 -8.60 16.21
C ILE A 606 -8.02 -8.86 17.44
N SER A 607 -7.32 -7.84 17.93
CA SER A 607 -6.43 -7.95 19.10
C SER A 607 -7.19 -8.40 20.35
N ARG A 608 -8.38 -7.83 20.58
CA ARG A 608 -9.27 -8.21 21.68
C ARG A 608 -9.70 -9.68 21.56
N ASP A 609 -10.04 -10.13 20.36
CA ASP A 609 -10.48 -11.51 20.14
C ASP A 609 -9.33 -12.50 20.33
N ALA A 610 -8.12 -12.14 19.86
CA ALA A 610 -6.90 -12.93 20.04
C ALA A 610 -6.51 -13.09 21.52
N THR A 611 -6.65 -12.03 22.33
CA THR A 611 -6.30 -12.07 23.76
C THR A 611 -7.43 -12.51 24.68
N GLY A 612 -8.62 -12.83 24.14
CA GLY A 612 -9.80 -13.13 24.95
C GLY A 612 -10.30 -11.95 25.79
N GLY A 613 -9.98 -10.72 25.35
CA GLY A 613 -10.39 -9.46 25.98
C GLY A 613 -9.33 -8.80 26.88
N ASP A 614 -8.16 -9.41 27.05
CA ASP A 614 -7.04 -8.82 27.81
C ASP A 614 -6.19 -7.92 26.91
N ILE A 615 -6.66 -6.69 26.67
CA ILE A 615 -5.99 -5.77 25.75
C ILE A 615 -4.64 -5.27 26.28
N GLU A 616 -4.43 -5.31 27.60
CA GLU A 616 -3.16 -4.90 28.22
C GLU A 616 -1.99 -5.76 27.76
N ALA A 617 -2.24 -7.04 27.45
CA ALA A 617 -1.22 -7.93 26.89
C ALA A 617 -0.70 -7.43 25.53
N ALA A 618 -1.58 -6.89 24.67
CA ALA A 618 -1.19 -6.31 23.40
C ALA A 618 -0.44 -4.96 23.57
N ILE A 619 -0.77 -4.21 24.64
CA ILE A 619 -0.10 -2.95 24.99
C ILE A 619 1.31 -3.21 25.53
N GLU A 620 1.51 -4.28 26.31
CA GLU A 620 2.79 -4.59 26.97
C GLU A 620 3.95 -4.76 25.98
N GLY A 621 3.71 -5.33 24.79
CA GLY A 621 4.76 -5.48 23.77
C GLY A 621 5.46 -4.16 23.42
N GLY A 622 4.75 -3.03 23.48
CA GLY A 622 5.38 -1.71 23.25
C GLY A 622 6.37 -1.32 24.35
N ARG A 623 6.10 -1.73 25.60
CA ARG A 623 7.03 -1.51 26.73
C ARG A 623 8.21 -2.47 26.66
N GLU A 624 7.99 -3.70 26.23
CA GLU A 624 9.04 -4.69 25.99
C GLU A 624 10.01 -4.18 24.92
N ALA A 625 9.50 -3.70 23.79
CA ALA A 625 10.31 -3.12 22.73
C ALA A 625 11.18 -1.95 23.19
N VAL A 626 10.61 -1.02 23.98
CA VAL A 626 11.36 0.10 24.57
C VAL A 626 12.45 -0.39 25.52
N ALA A 627 12.18 -1.40 26.34
CA ALA A 627 13.18 -1.96 27.25
C ALA A 627 14.31 -2.66 26.47
N THR A 628 13.99 -3.37 25.39
CA THR A 628 14.95 -4.06 24.53
C THR A 628 15.89 -3.08 23.83
N VAL A 629 15.37 -2.02 23.21
CA VAL A 629 16.23 -1.00 22.57
C VAL A 629 17.05 -0.20 23.58
N GLU A 630 16.54 0.05 24.80
CA GLU A 630 17.33 0.65 25.88
C GLU A 630 18.50 -0.26 26.32
N GLN A 631 18.31 -1.59 26.30
CA GLN A 631 19.39 -2.54 26.53
C GLN A 631 20.42 -2.51 25.41
N MET A 632 19.99 -2.52 24.15
CA MET A 632 20.88 -2.37 22.98
C MET A 632 21.70 -1.08 23.08
N GLN A 633 21.04 0.04 23.37
CA GLN A 633 21.68 1.34 23.57
C GLN A 633 22.71 1.30 24.70
N GLN A 634 22.37 0.67 25.84
CA GLN A 634 23.28 0.55 26.97
C GLN A 634 24.51 -0.28 26.63
N ALA A 635 24.35 -1.39 25.90
CA ALA A 635 25.44 -2.27 25.49
C ALA A 635 26.46 -1.53 24.62
N VAL A 636 26.00 -0.87 23.54
CA VAL A 636 26.85 -0.15 22.60
C VAL A 636 27.48 1.09 23.24
N ALA A 637 26.70 1.91 23.95
CA ALA A 637 27.20 3.14 24.57
C ALA A 637 28.18 2.92 25.74
N ALA A 638 28.22 1.71 26.30
CA ALA A 638 29.18 1.34 27.34
C ALA A 638 30.58 0.99 26.79
N THR A 639 30.71 0.80 25.48
CA THR A 639 32.00 0.53 24.83
C THR A 639 32.91 1.77 24.87
N ASP A 640 34.22 1.55 24.81
CA ASP A 640 35.18 2.66 24.69
C ASP A 640 35.25 3.10 23.23
N ALA A 641 34.84 4.33 22.92
CA ALA A 641 34.89 4.89 21.56
C ALA A 641 36.30 4.82 20.91
N ALA A 642 37.37 4.73 21.71
CA ALA A 642 38.74 4.56 21.20
C ALA A 642 39.04 3.15 20.65
N THR A 643 38.16 2.17 20.90
CA THR A 643 38.26 0.81 20.36
C THR A 643 37.57 0.66 19.01
N TRP A 644 36.79 1.65 18.58
CA TRP A 644 36.17 1.69 17.27
C TRP A 644 37.18 2.14 16.22
N HIS A 645 37.03 1.68 14.98
CA HIS A 645 37.85 2.10 13.84
C HIS A 645 37.76 3.61 13.60
N ASP A 646 36.56 4.17 13.74
CA ASP A 646 36.30 5.61 13.70
C ASP A 646 35.40 6.01 14.89
N PRO A 647 35.78 6.98 15.72
CA PRO A 647 34.90 7.52 16.76
C PRO A 647 33.54 8.01 16.24
N TRP A 648 33.44 8.44 14.99
CA TRP A 648 32.17 8.80 14.36
C TRP A 648 31.22 7.60 14.26
N MET A 649 31.72 6.39 14.00
CA MET A 649 30.87 5.18 13.94
C MET A 649 30.21 4.88 15.28
N HIS A 650 30.95 5.04 16.39
CA HIS A 650 30.37 4.92 17.72
C HIS A 650 29.28 5.99 17.95
N GLU A 651 29.51 7.24 17.53
CA GLU A 651 28.51 8.30 17.62
C GLU A 651 27.27 8.00 16.76
N ALA A 652 27.45 7.60 15.50
CA ALA A 652 26.36 7.25 14.59
C ALA A 652 25.51 6.10 15.17
N PHE A 653 26.13 5.02 15.62
CA PHE A 653 25.43 3.87 16.20
C PHE A 653 24.66 4.25 17.47
N THR A 654 25.30 4.98 18.39
CA THR A 654 24.63 5.41 19.62
C THR A 654 23.48 6.40 19.37
N ARG A 655 23.58 7.27 18.35
CA ARG A 655 22.50 8.16 17.93
C ARG A 655 21.36 7.42 17.24
N THR A 656 21.65 6.44 16.40
CA THR A 656 20.65 5.54 15.81
C THR A 656 19.83 4.83 16.89
N LEU A 657 20.49 4.22 17.88
CA LEU A 657 19.79 3.55 18.98
C LEU A 657 18.98 4.53 19.85
N ALA A 658 19.45 5.79 19.98
CA ALA A 658 18.69 6.83 20.66
C ALA A 658 17.43 7.22 19.88
N TYR A 659 17.53 7.33 18.55
CA TYR A 659 16.41 7.62 17.65
C TYR A 659 15.39 6.47 17.65
N GLU A 660 15.85 5.22 17.54
CA GLU A 660 15.00 4.03 17.69
C GLU A 660 14.26 4.04 19.03
N ALA A 661 14.96 4.27 20.14
CA ALA A 661 14.34 4.34 21.45
C ALA A 661 13.31 5.48 21.58
N ASP A 662 13.50 6.61 20.90
CA ASP A 662 12.51 7.70 20.89
C ASP A 662 11.26 7.32 20.10
N VAL A 663 11.44 6.81 18.87
CA VAL A 663 10.37 6.32 18.00
C VAL A 663 9.57 5.21 18.68
N LEU A 664 10.23 4.20 19.26
CA LEU A 664 9.54 3.10 19.92
C LEU A 664 8.78 3.56 21.17
N ARG A 665 9.25 4.58 21.89
CA ARG A 665 8.48 5.20 23.00
C ARG A 665 7.24 5.92 22.50
N LEU A 666 7.36 6.69 21.41
CA LEU A 666 6.23 7.35 20.75
C LEU A 666 5.18 6.32 20.30
N LEU A 667 5.63 5.25 19.64
CA LEU A 667 4.79 4.16 19.16
C LEU A 667 4.13 3.38 20.30
N ALA A 668 4.84 3.12 21.41
CA ALA A 668 4.25 2.48 22.59
C ALA A 668 3.10 3.31 23.19
N ALA A 669 3.27 4.62 23.31
CA ALA A 669 2.20 5.52 23.76
C ALA A 669 1.03 5.57 22.76
N TYR A 670 1.35 5.60 21.46
CA TYR A 670 0.33 5.56 20.41
C TYR A 670 -0.50 4.27 20.45
N ARG A 671 0.16 3.12 20.62
CA ARG A 671 -0.46 1.79 20.76
C ARG A 671 -1.45 1.76 21.92
N ALA A 672 -1.02 2.21 23.10
CA ALA A 672 -1.87 2.26 24.29
C ALA A 672 -3.11 3.13 24.03
N MET A 673 -2.91 4.32 23.46
CA MET A 673 -3.99 5.24 23.12
C MET A 673 -5.01 4.60 22.18
N ILE A 674 -4.60 4.05 21.04
CA ILE A 674 -5.56 3.49 20.05
C ILE A 674 -6.31 2.26 20.59
N LEU A 675 -5.64 1.40 21.36
CA LEU A 675 -6.25 0.19 21.91
C LEU A 675 -7.23 0.50 23.05
N HIS A 676 -6.91 1.45 23.93
CA HIS A 676 -7.86 1.92 24.94
C HIS A 676 -9.01 2.72 24.35
N GLN A 677 -8.81 3.42 23.23
CA GLN A 677 -9.91 4.05 22.49
C GLN A 677 -10.91 3.00 22.00
N GLY A 678 -10.42 1.96 21.31
CA GLY A 678 -11.25 0.84 20.86
C GLY A 678 -11.98 0.17 22.03
N GLN A 679 -11.28 -0.05 23.15
CA GLN A 679 -11.86 -0.62 24.37
C GLN A 679 -12.96 0.26 24.96
N TRP A 680 -12.79 1.58 24.95
CA TRP A 680 -13.82 2.51 25.39
C TRP A 680 -15.06 2.44 24.49
N HIS A 681 -14.89 2.39 23.16
CA HIS A 681 -16.01 2.28 22.23
C HIS A 681 -16.76 0.94 22.36
N ASP A 682 -16.06 -0.16 22.57
CA ASP A 682 -16.61 -1.51 22.77
C ASP A 682 -17.37 -1.63 24.11
N THR A 683 -16.73 -1.23 25.20
CA THR A 683 -17.22 -1.50 26.56
C THR A 683 -18.06 -0.36 27.15
N LEU A 684 -17.93 0.86 26.62
CA LEU A 684 -18.44 2.10 27.20
C LEU A 684 -17.98 2.34 28.66
N SER A 685 -16.85 1.74 29.05
CA SER A 685 -16.31 1.83 30.40
C SER A 685 -15.74 3.23 30.67
N PRO A 686 -16.10 3.88 31.81
CA PRO A 686 -15.44 5.09 32.26
C PRO A 686 -13.96 4.92 32.55
N ASP A 687 -13.55 3.71 32.98
CA ASP A 687 -12.16 3.41 33.29
C ASP A 687 -11.33 3.31 31.98
N ALA A 688 -11.88 2.68 30.94
CA ALA A 688 -11.25 2.63 29.61
C ALA A 688 -11.13 4.02 28.97
N TYR A 689 -12.16 4.87 29.14
CA TYR A 689 -12.07 6.28 28.72
C TYR A 689 -10.98 7.06 29.47
N ALA A 690 -10.84 6.83 30.78
CA ALA A 690 -9.82 7.48 31.58
C ALA A 690 -8.40 7.01 31.21
N ALA A 691 -8.23 5.72 30.88
CA ALA A 691 -6.99 5.17 30.35
C ALA A 691 -6.64 5.81 28.99
N TRP A 692 -7.58 5.79 28.04
CA TRP A 692 -7.43 6.46 26.75
C TRP A 692 -7.05 7.95 26.88
N ASP A 693 -7.71 8.70 27.77
CA ASP A 693 -7.43 10.13 27.95
C ASP A 693 -6.05 10.39 28.57
N ALA A 694 -5.55 9.47 29.40
CA ALA A 694 -4.20 9.52 29.94
C ALA A 694 -3.15 9.20 28.87
N ASP A 695 -3.34 8.13 28.11
CA ASP A 695 -2.44 7.73 27.03
C ASP A 695 -2.40 8.77 25.90
N ARG A 696 -3.54 9.41 25.60
CA ARG A 696 -3.61 10.55 24.66
C ARG A 696 -2.70 11.70 25.10
N GLN A 697 -2.71 12.07 26.39
CA GLN A 697 -1.86 13.15 26.91
C GLN A 697 -0.38 12.76 26.87
N GLU A 698 -0.06 11.49 27.12
CA GLU A 698 1.30 10.97 27.00
C GLU A 698 1.77 11.00 25.53
N PHE A 699 0.96 10.47 24.60
CA PHE A 699 1.23 10.53 23.16
C PHE A 699 1.41 11.96 22.67
N GLU A 700 0.53 12.91 23.03
CA GLU A 700 0.66 14.32 22.62
C GLU A 700 1.96 14.96 23.14
N THR A 701 2.39 14.59 24.36
CA THR A 701 3.64 15.08 24.95
C THR A 701 4.85 14.51 24.22
N LEU A 702 4.86 13.20 23.94
CA LEU A 702 5.94 12.54 23.22
C LEU A 702 5.99 12.98 21.75
N ALA A 703 4.84 13.10 21.09
CA ALA A 703 4.73 13.61 19.72
C ALA A 703 5.32 15.02 19.59
N ALA A 704 5.02 15.92 20.54
CA ALA A 704 5.59 17.26 20.54
C ALA A 704 7.11 17.24 20.75
N ALA A 705 7.62 16.38 21.65
CA ALA A 705 9.05 16.23 21.89
C ALA A 705 9.78 15.63 20.67
N HIS A 706 9.18 14.63 20.03
CA HIS A 706 9.69 13.98 18.82
C HIS A 706 9.81 14.99 17.67
N LEU A 707 8.75 15.76 17.41
CA LEU A 707 8.79 16.82 16.39
C LEU A 707 9.84 17.90 16.74
N GLU A 708 9.95 18.32 18.01
CA GLU A 708 10.98 19.29 18.42
C GLU A 708 12.41 18.76 18.21
N ALA A 709 12.62 17.45 18.37
CA ALA A 709 13.94 16.83 18.24
C ALA A 709 14.33 16.55 16.77
N TYR A 710 13.38 16.17 15.92
CA TYR A 710 13.66 15.51 14.64
C TYR A 710 13.04 16.19 13.41
N GLU A 711 12.19 17.22 13.57
CA GLU A 711 11.64 17.95 12.42
C GLU A 711 12.78 18.65 11.64
N GLY A 712 12.93 18.26 10.36
CA GLY A 712 13.98 18.74 9.47
C GLY A 712 15.36 18.10 9.67
N ASP A 713 15.49 17.08 10.53
CA ASP A 713 16.70 16.25 10.60
C ASP A 713 16.65 15.22 9.45
N ILE A 714 17.62 15.25 8.54
CA ILE A 714 17.66 14.35 7.38
C ILE A 714 18.23 12.97 7.71
N ASP A 715 18.99 12.84 8.79
CA ASP A 715 19.59 11.57 9.21
C ASP A 715 18.64 10.81 10.16
N TYR A 716 17.85 11.56 10.94
CA TYR A 716 16.88 11.04 11.91
C TYR A 716 15.55 11.81 11.84
N PRO A 717 14.81 11.78 10.71
CA PRO A 717 13.62 12.61 10.51
C PRO A 717 12.46 12.23 11.42
N ALA A 718 11.61 13.20 11.73
CA ALA A 718 10.39 12.92 12.47
C ALA A 718 9.40 12.08 11.65
N TYR A 719 8.72 11.14 12.30
CA TYR A 719 7.61 10.37 11.72
C TYR A 719 6.45 11.29 11.33
N ASN A 720 5.71 10.92 10.28
CA ASN A 720 4.52 11.65 9.87
C ASN A 720 3.31 11.41 10.80
N LEU A 721 3.05 12.37 11.68
CA LEU A 721 1.99 12.29 12.71
C LEU A 721 0.64 12.86 12.25
N THR A 722 0.51 13.28 10.99
CA THR A 722 -0.67 14.05 10.52
C THR A 722 -1.97 13.25 10.70
N ALA A 723 -2.01 12.00 10.24
CA ALA A 723 -3.21 11.19 10.30
C ALA A 723 -3.60 10.86 11.76
N ALA A 724 -2.64 10.48 12.60
CA ALA A 724 -2.82 10.29 14.04
C ALA A 724 -3.41 11.52 14.73
N GLN A 725 -2.85 12.72 14.48
CA GLN A 725 -3.35 13.97 15.06
C GLN A 725 -4.79 14.29 14.63
N LEU A 726 -5.14 14.06 13.36
CA LEU A 726 -6.52 14.18 12.89
C LEU A 726 -7.44 13.17 13.61
N GLY A 727 -6.94 11.96 13.89
CA GLY A 727 -7.63 10.93 14.69
C GLY A 727 -7.92 11.40 16.12
N VAL A 728 -6.90 11.98 16.78
CA VAL A 728 -7.01 12.56 18.12
C VAL A 728 -8.05 13.68 18.16
N GLU A 729 -8.03 14.63 17.21
CA GLU A 729 -8.99 15.74 17.17
C GLU A 729 -10.45 15.25 17.08
N ARG A 730 -10.68 14.12 16.38
CA ARG A 730 -11.99 13.47 16.31
C ARG A 730 -12.36 12.81 17.64
N ALA A 731 -11.44 12.02 18.19
CA ALA A 731 -11.64 11.23 19.40
C ALA A 731 -11.95 12.12 20.63
N GLU A 732 -11.27 13.27 20.77
CA GLU A 732 -11.56 14.25 21.83
C GLU A 732 -13.01 14.75 21.83
N ARG A 733 -13.63 14.82 20.65
CA ARG A 733 -14.99 15.34 20.48
C ARG A 733 -16.05 14.28 20.73
N ASP A 734 -15.71 13.01 20.74
CA ASP A 734 -16.68 11.92 20.75
C ASP A 734 -17.59 11.95 21.98
N LEU A 735 -17.04 12.13 23.17
CA LEU A 735 -17.86 12.18 24.40
C LEU A 735 -18.79 13.40 24.39
N ALA A 736 -18.31 14.56 23.94
CA ALA A 736 -19.12 15.77 23.80
C ALA A 736 -20.24 15.57 22.76
N MET A 737 -19.91 14.99 21.60
CA MET A 737 -20.87 14.67 20.55
C MET A 737 -21.91 13.66 21.03
N ALA A 738 -21.53 12.66 21.83
CA ALA A 738 -22.45 11.70 22.44
C ALA A 738 -23.48 12.42 23.33
N TRP A 739 -23.04 13.38 24.15
CA TRP A 739 -23.94 14.16 25.00
C TRP A 739 -24.88 15.07 24.19
N ILE A 740 -24.37 15.74 23.16
CA ILE A 740 -25.21 16.54 22.26
C ILE A 740 -26.22 15.62 21.55
N ALA A 741 -25.80 14.44 21.10
CA ALA A 741 -26.66 13.45 20.47
C ALA A 741 -27.77 12.98 21.43
N ARG A 742 -27.46 12.71 22.70
CA ARG A 742 -28.44 12.37 23.75
C ARG A 742 -29.48 13.48 23.94
N VAL A 743 -29.06 14.73 24.03
CA VAL A 743 -29.97 15.89 24.19
C VAL A 743 -30.87 16.02 22.96
N LEU A 744 -30.29 16.00 21.75
CA LEU A 744 -31.05 16.07 20.50
C LEU A 744 -32.02 14.89 20.35
N LEU A 745 -31.60 13.68 20.74
CA LEU A 745 -32.43 12.48 20.73
C LEU A 745 -33.64 12.64 21.65
N VAL A 746 -33.44 13.12 22.89
CA VAL A 746 -34.54 13.39 23.83
C VAL A 746 -35.50 14.42 23.26
N LEU A 747 -35.00 15.51 22.65
CA LEU A 747 -35.83 16.53 22.02
C LEU A 747 -36.62 15.98 20.82
N ALA A 748 -35.99 15.15 19.98
CA ALA A 748 -36.63 14.51 18.84
C ALA A 748 -37.69 13.49 19.28
N LEU A 749 -37.42 12.67 20.29
CA LEU A 749 -38.37 11.75 20.90
C LEU A 749 -39.54 12.51 21.55
N ALA A 750 -39.27 13.61 22.25
CA ALA A 750 -40.31 14.47 22.82
C ALA A 750 -41.22 15.02 21.72
N TRP A 751 -40.67 15.48 20.59
CA TRP A 751 -41.46 15.92 19.43
C TRP A 751 -42.38 14.81 18.91
N VAL A 752 -41.86 13.59 18.75
CA VAL A 752 -42.66 12.43 18.31
C VAL A 752 -43.74 12.07 19.33
N VAL A 753 -43.41 12.00 20.62
CA VAL A 753 -44.36 11.67 21.70
C VAL A 753 -45.46 12.72 21.83
N ILE A 754 -45.13 14.01 21.78
CA ILE A 754 -46.12 15.09 21.74
C ILE A 754 -47.04 14.90 20.53
N GLY A 755 -46.49 14.55 19.37
CA GLY A 755 -47.25 14.25 18.17
C GLY A 755 -48.23 13.07 18.34
N ILE A 756 -47.78 11.98 18.95
CA ILE A 756 -48.60 10.78 19.26
C ILE A 756 -49.74 11.14 20.23
N LEU A 757 -49.43 11.84 21.32
CA LEU A 757 -50.41 12.20 22.36
C LEU A 757 -51.42 13.21 21.83
N ALA A 758 -50.97 14.24 21.11
CA ALA A 758 -51.85 15.24 20.49
C ALA A 758 -52.72 14.63 19.38
N ALA A 759 -52.30 13.53 18.74
CA ALA A 759 -53.14 12.81 17.78
C ALA A 759 -54.33 12.08 18.44
N ARG A 760 -54.26 11.78 19.75
CA ARG A 760 -55.28 11.02 20.51
C ARG A 760 -56.08 11.86 21.51
N THR A 761 -55.68 13.09 21.78
CA THR A 761 -56.25 13.93 22.86
C THR A 761 -56.60 15.34 22.38
N ARG A 762 -57.24 16.16 23.24
CA ARG A 762 -57.55 17.58 22.95
C ARG A 762 -56.33 18.52 23.15
N LEU A 763 -55.10 18.00 23.30
CA LEU A 763 -53.86 18.78 23.50
C LEU A 763 -53.51 19.72 22.33
N VAL A 764 -54.19 19.59 21.19
CA VAL A 764 -54.00 20.34 19.92
C VAL A 764 -54.14 21.86 20.06
N ARG A 765 -54.60 22.39 21.20
CA ARG A 765 -54.79 23.83 21.44
C ARG A 765 -53.56 24.58 21.95
N ARG A 766 -52.44 23.90 22.22
CA ARG A 766 -51.18 24.56 22.64
C ARG A 766 -50.26 24.80 21.42
N PRO A 767 -49.56 25.95 21.35
CA PRO A 767 -48.63 26.23 20.25
C PRO A 767 -47.53 25.15 20.17
N GLY A 768 -47.19 24.70 18.96
CA GLY A 768 -46.22 23.63 18.70
C GLY A 768 -46.80 22.21 18.72
N ALA A 769 -47.80 21.93 19.56
CA ALA A 769 -48.41 20.60 19.64
C ALA A 769 -49.19 20.21 18.37
N ALA A 770 -49.74 21.20 17.66
CA ALA A 770 -50.39 21.00 16.38
C ALA A 770 -49.36 20.64 15.28
N ALA A 771 -48.21 21.30 15.25
CA ALA A 771 -47.12 20.97 14.32
C ALA A 771 -46.60 19.53 14.55
N ALA A 772 -46.27 19.17 15.80
CA ALA A 772 -45.80 17.82 16.16
C ALA A 772 -46.81 16.73 15.79
N ARG A 773 -48.10 16.96 16.05
CA ARG A 773 -49.19 16.04 15.63
C ARG A 773 -49.21 15.84 14.13
N VAL A 774 -49.07 16.93 13.37
CA VAL A 774 -49.15 16.90 11.92
C VAL A 774 -47.93 16.21 11.33
N SER A 775 -46.72 16.46 11.85
CA SER A 775 -45.50 15.72 11.49
C SER A 775 -45.66 14.22 11.72
N TRP A 776 -46.14 13.80 12.90
CA TRP A 776 -46.35 12.38 13.22
C TRP A 776 -47.39 11.71 12.32
N ILE A 777 -48.54 12.35 12.11
CA ILE A 777 -49.59 11.77 11.24
C ILE A 777 -49.11 11.73 9.79
N ALA A 778 -48.38 12.76 9.32
CA ALA A 778 -47.92 12.84 7.94
C ALA A 778 -46.74 11.90 7.64
N SER A 779 -45.89 11.57 8.61
CA SER A 779 -44.81 10.58 8.42
C SER A 779 -45.34 9.14 8.37
N MET A 780 -46.34 8.80 9.19
CA MET A 780 -46.89 7.44 9.25
C MET A 780 -48.07 7.21 8.30
N ARG A 781 -48.81 8.27 7.97
CA ARG A 781 -50.01 8.23 7.10
C ARG A 781 -49.99 9.42 6.12
N PRO A 782 -49.03 9.47 5.17
CA PRO A 782 -48.79 10.64 4.33
C PRO A 782 -50.00 11.09 3.50
N TRP A 783 -50.89 10.15 3.14
CA TRP A 783 -52.14 10.47 2.44
C TRP A 783 -53.14 11.32 3.25
N ARG A 784 -52.90 11.50 4.56
CA ARG A 784 -53.69 12.39 5.46
C ARG A 784 -52.99 13.72 5.75
N ALA A 785 -51.81 13.98 5.18
CA ALA A 785 -51.04 15.19 5.45
C ALA A 785 -51.84 16.46 5.15
N ARG A 786 -52.56 16.48 4.01
CA ARG A 786 -53.40 17.63 3.62
C ARG A 786 -54.48 17.93 4.64
N GLU A 787 -55.26 16.93 5.06
CA GLU A 787 -56.30 17.08 6.08
C GLU A 787 -55.72 17.62 7.39
N SER A 788 -54.51 17.16 7.73
CA SER A 788 -53.86 17.46 9.00
C SER A 788 -53.29 18.88 9.05
N THR A 789 -52.88 19.44 7.90
CA THR A 789 -52.33 20.81 7.80
C THR A 789 -53.38 21.94 7.72
N LEU A 790 -54.67 21.61 7.58
CA LEU A 790 -55.73 22.63 7.47
C LEU A 790 -55.96 23.32 8.82
N GLY A 791 -56.08 24.65 8.81
CA GLY A 791 -56.40 25.44 9.99
C GLY A 791 -55.26 25.60 11.01
N MET A 792 -54.02 25.24 10.66
CA MET A 792 -52.84 25.48 11.51
C MET A 792 -52.53 26.98 11.65
N LEU A 793 -52.06 27.36 12.84
CA LEU A 793 -51.49 28.69 13.11
C LEU A 793 -50.22 28.90 12.29
N GLU A 794 -49.85 30.16 12.06
CA GLU A 794 -48.65 30.51 11.29
C GLU A 794 -47.37 30.01 11.96
N LEU A 795 -47.27 30.14 13.29
CA LEU A 795 -46.17 29.59 14.08
C LEU A 795 -46.02 28.08 13.85
N ASP A 796 -47.12 27.31 13.93
CA ASP A 796 -47.09 25.87 13.76
C ASP A 796 -46.64 25.45 12.34
N ARG A 797 -46.94 26.26 11.32
CA ARG A 797 -46.46 26.00 9.96
C ARG A 797 -44.95 26.15 9.87
N TRP A 798 -44.39 27.23 10.41
CA TRP A 798 -42.94 27.41 10.44
C TRP A 798 -42.24 26.34 11.26
N LEU A 799 -42.82 25.89 12.37
CA LEU A 799 -42.28 24.78 13.17
C LEU A 799 -42.23 23.45 12.40
N LEU A 800 -43.12 23.18 11.45
CA LEU A 800 -43.05 21.99 10.57
C LEU A 800 -41.80 21.97 9.68
N LEU A 801 -41.21 23.13 9.41
CA LEU A 801 -40.00 23.27 8.60
C LEU A 801 -38.76 23.40 9.49
N ILE A 802 -38.79 24.33 10.45
CA ILE A 802 -37.65 24.69 11.28
C ILE A 802 -37.20 23.51 12.14
N VAL A 803 -38.11 22.78 12.78
CA VAL A 803 -37.73 21.69 13.69
C VAL A 803 -37.03 20.55 12.93
N PRO A 804 -37.60 19.97 11.85
CA PRO A 804 -36.91 18.93 11.09
C PRO A 804 -35.62 19.42 10.42
N ALA A 805 -35.59 20.65 9.90
CA ALA A 805 -34.39 21.20 9.25
C ALA A 805 -33.27 21.43 10.26
N ALA A 806 -33.55 22.07 11.40
CA ALA A 806 -32.59 22.28 12.47
C ALA A 806 -32.10 20.95 13.05
N LEU A 807 -32.99 19.97 13.23
CA LEU A 807 -32.60 18.65 13.70
C LEU A 807 -31.71 17.93 12.69
N LEU A 808 -32.00 18.02 11.38
CA LEU A 808 -31.16 17.44 10.33
C LEU A 808 -29.77 18.07 10.33
N VAL A 809 -29.68 19.41 10.37
CA VAL A 809 -28.40 20.12 10.41
C VAL A 809 -27.61 19.75 11.66
N ALA A 810 -28.24 19.81 12.84
CA ALA A 810 -27.59 19.46 14.09
C ALA A 810 -27.15 17.99 14.12
N THR A 811 -27.98 17.05 13.64
CA THR A 811 -27.63 15.63 13.60
C THR A 811 -26.42 15.39 12.69
N ARG A 812 -26.38 16.04 11.52
CA ARG A 812 -25.25 15.88 10.59
C ARG A 812 -23.98 16.52 11.12
N ALA A 813 -24.08 17.69 11.75
CA ALA A 813 -22.94 18.35 12.35
C ALA A 813 -22.35 17.54 13.52
N VAL A 814 -23.21 16.92 14.35
CA VAL A 814 -22.77 16.00 15.41
C VAL A 814 -22.16 14.74 14.80
N GLN A 815 -22.76 14.18 13.75
CA GLN A 815 -22.24 12.98 13.07
C GLN A 815 -20.83 13.20 12.50
N THR A 816 -20.50 14.42 12.07
CA THR A 816 -19.19 14.76 11.50
C THR A 816 -18.26 15.43 12.51
N SER A 817 -18.57 15.39 13.81
CA SER A 817 -17.81 16.07 14.88
C SER A 817 -17.55 17.56 14.63
N PHE A 818 -18.40 18.21 13.81
CA PHE A 818 -18.22 19.57 13.29
C PHE A 818 -16.90 19.78 12.51
N LEU A 819 -16.31 18.71 11.98
CA LEU A 819 -15.07 18.73 11.20
C LEU A 819 -15.34 18.64 9.69
N SER A 820 -16.23 17.75 9.25
CA SER A 820 -16.46 17.56 7.81
C SER A 820 -17.44 18.55 7.19
N TRP A 821 -16.90 19.66 6.68
CA TRP A 821 -17.66 20.65 5.91
C TRP A 821 -18.04 20.14 4.53
N THR A 822 -17.17 19.36 3.87
CA THR A 822 -17.43 18.78 2.56
C THR A 822 -18.65 17.86 2.60
N HIS A 823 -18.75 17.00 3.62
CA HIS A 823 -19.93 16.15 3.82
C HIS A 823 -21.21 16.98 3.98
N LEU A 824 -21.16 18.03 4.81
CA LEU A 824 -22.32 18.90 5.06
C LEU A 824 -22.76 19.63 3.80
N VAL A 825 -21.82 20.19 3.02
CA VAL A 825 -22.11 20.90 1.77
C VAL A 825 -22.79 19.97 0.77
N VAL A 826 -22.24 18.78 0.53
CA VAL A 826 -22.80 17.81 -0.42
C VAL A 826 -24.20 17.37 -0.01
N VAL A 827 -24.39 16.99 1.25
CA VAL A 827 -25.68 16.54 1.77
C VAL A 827 -26.72 17.66 1.71
N PHE A 828 -26.39 18.87 2.16
CA PHE A 828 -27.34 19.98 2.18
C PHE A 828 -27.63 20.54 0.79
N ALA A 829 -26.66 20.54 -0.13
CA ALA A 829 -26.88 20.89 -1.52
C ALA A 829 -27.90 19.94 -2.18
N ALA A 830 -27.74 18.62 -1.98
CA ALA A 830 -28.68 17.63 -2.50
C ALA A 830 -30.11 17.86 -1.98
N TRP A 831 -30.26 18.10 -0.68
CA TRP A 831 -31.55 18.41 -0.06
C TRP A 831 -32.15 19.74 -0.53
N ALA A 832 -31.32 20.77 -0.72
CA ALA A 832 -31.75 22.08 -1.20
C ALA A 832 -32.27 21.98 -2.65
N VAL A 833 -31.54 21.30 -3.53
CA VAL A 833 -31.96 21.06 -4.92
C VAL A 833 -33.28 20.27 -4.94
N PHE A 834 -33.38 19.19 -4.16
CA PHE A 834 -34.62 18.42 -4.03
C PHE A 834 -35.80 19.33 -3.61
N ALA A 835 -35.61 20.14 -2.56
CA ALA A 835 -36.65 21.03 -2.04
C ALA A 835 -37.05 22.11 -3.06
N LEU A 836 -36.09 22.71 -3.76
CA LEU A 836 -36.31 23.75 -4.78
C LEU A 836 -37.09 23.20 -5.98
N VAL A 837 -36.70 22.02 -6.49
CA VAL A 837 -37.37 21.38 -7.63
C VAL A 837 -38.78 20.94 -7.25
N ALA A 838 -38.94 20.29 -6.10
CA ALA A 838 -40.26 19.95 -5.58
C ALA A 838 -41.15 21.20 -5.43
N ARG A 839 -40.60 22.29 -4.87
CA ARG A 839 -41.30 23.58 -4.71
C ARG A 839 -41.69 24.19 -6.05
N ALA A 840 -40.84 24.10 -7.07
CA ALA A 840 -41.12 24.61 -8.42
C ALA A 840 -42.31 23.86 -9.05
N PHE A 841 -42.34 22.53 -8.98
CA PHE A 841 -43.45 21.73 -9.52
C PHE A 841 -44.79 21.94 -8.80
N LEU A 842 -44.78 22.23 -7.50
CA LEU A 842 -46.00 22.54 -6.76
C LEU A 842 -46.63 23.87 -7.23
N GLY A 843 -45.84 24.82 -7.71
CA GLY A 843 -46.29 26.12 -8.21
C GLY A 843 -46.97 26.95 -7.12
N ARG A 844 -48.24 27.32 -7.34
CA ARG A 844 -49.04 28.10 -6.36
C ARG A 844 -49.73 27.24 -5.29
N ARG A 845 -49.54 25.91 -5.31
CA ARG A 845 -50.15 25.01 -4.32
C ARG A 845 -49.42 25.09 -2.98
N SER A 846 -50.11 24.68 -1.91
CA SER A 846 -49.55 24.70 -0.56
C SER A 846 -48.46 23.63 -0.39
N PRO A 847 -47.24 24.00 0.03
CA PRO A 847 -46.15 23.04 0.24
C PRO A 847 -46.25 22.30 1.58
N TRP A 848 -47.04 22.83 2.53
CA TRP A 848 -47.09 22.35 3.91
C TRP A 848 -47.41 20.86 4.08
N PRO A 849 -48.30 20.22 3.28
CA PRO A 849 -48.51 18.77 3.39
C PRO A 849 -47.28 17.93 3.03
N ALA A 850 -46.50 18.36 2.04
CA ALA A 850 -45.27 17.68 1.65
C ALA A 850 -44.16 17.93 2.69
N ILE A 851 -44.03 19.18 3.16
CA ILE A 851 -43.11 19.55 4.25
C ILE A 851 -43.40 18.75 5.52
N ALA A 852 -44.67 18.60 5.90
CA ALA A 852 -45.05 17.83 7.09
C ALA A 852 -44.68 16.34 6.97
N ALA A 853 -44.89 15.74 5.78
CA ALA A 853 -44.57 14.34 5.54
C ALA A 853 -43.05 14.11 5.52
N VAL A 854 -42.32 14.88 4.68
CA VAL A 854 -40.86 14.81 4.56
C VAL A 854 -40.20 15.13 5.89
N GLY A 855 -40.55 16.25 6.52
CA GLY A 855 -40.00 16.67 7.80
C GLY A 855 -40.27 15.68 8.92
N GLY A 856 -41.46 15.07 8.96
CA GLY A 856 -41.75 14.01 9.92
C GLY A 856 -40.89 12.75 9.74
N VAL A 857 -40.60 12.35 8.50
CA VAL A 857 -39.69 11.21 8.22
C VAL A 857 -38.24 11.58 8.49
N VAL A 858 -37.81 12.81 8.17
CA VAL A 858 -36.48 13.33 8.51
C VAL A 858 -36.22 13.26 10.01
N VAL A 859 -37.21 13.63 10.84
CA VAL A 859 -37.09 13.48 12.31
C VAL A 859 -36.88 12.02 12.71
N LEU A 860 -37.63 11.07 12.13
CA LEU A 860 -37.43 9.64 12.40
C LEU A 860 -36.03 9.16 11.99
N ARG A 861 -35.52 9.62 10.84
CA ARG A 861 -34.16 9.31 10.39
C ARG A 861 -33.10 9.90 11.34
N CYS A 862 -33.29 11.13 11.79
CA CYS A 862 -32.41 11.76 12.77
C CYS A 862 -32.42 10.99 14.09
N ILE A 863 -33.58 10.49 14.55
CA ILE A 863 -33.66 9.66 15.77
C ILE A 863 -32.78 8.40 15.65
N VAL A 864 -32.78 7.73 14.49
CA VAL A 864 -31.97 6.53 14.27
C VAL A 864 -30.47 6.86 14.32
N THR A 865 -30.03 7.91 13.63
CA THR A 865 -28.63 8.35 13.66
C THR A 865 -28.23 8.83 15.06
N LEU A 866 -29.04 9.69 15.71
CA LEU A 866 -28.77 10.21 17.05
C LEU A 866 -28.75 9.11 18.11
N PHE A 867 -29.55 8.05 17.96
CA PHE A 867 -29.49 6.89 18.84
C PHE A 867 -28.14 6.18 18.71
N ALA A 868 -27.68 5.92 17.48
CA ALA A 868 -26.38 5.30 17.26
C ALA A 868 -25.22 6.17 17.80
N LEU A 869 -25.29 7.49 17.63
CA LEU A 869 -24.30 8.44 18.16
C LEU A 869 -24.37 8.64 19.69
N SER A 870 -25.45 8.22 20.35
CA SER A 870 -25.69 8.55 21.76
C SER A 870 -24.85 7.76 22.76
N PHE A 871 -24.13 6.72 22.33
CA PHE A 871 -23.33 5.87 23.19
C PHE A 871 -21.98 6.52 23.49
N SER A 872 -21.08 6.51 22.52
CA SER A 872 -19.73 7.09 22.60
C SER A 872 -19.42 7.98 21.39
N GLY A 873 -20.44 8.62 20.79
CA GLY A 873 -20.24 9.62 19.75
C GLY A 873 -20.07 9.04 18.34
N PRO A 874 -19.57 9.85 17.39
CA PRO A 874 -19.20 9.41 16.04
C PRO A 874 -18.19 8.27 16.00
N GLY A 875 -17.14 8.27 16.82
CA GLY A 875 -16.16 7.18 16.91
C GLY A 875 -16.83 5.85 17.24
N GLY A 876 -17.65 5.80 18.30
CA GLY A 876 -18.42 4.60 18.64
C GLY A 876 -19.43 4.14 17.58
N TYR A 877 -19.96 5.07 16.79
CA TYR A 877 -20.82 4.72 15.66
C TYR A 877 -20.03 4.03 14.53
N TRP A 878 -18.83 4.51 14.23
CA TRP A 878 -17.96 3.91 13.21
C TRP A 878 -17.33 2.62 13.70
N PHE A 879 -16.91 2.54 14.96
CA PHE A 879 -16.50 1.31 15.61
C PHE A 879 -17.52 0.19 15.37
N ALA A 880 -18.77 0.38 15.79
CA ALA A 880 -19.84 -0.60 15.57
C ALA A 880 -20.19 -0.79 14.08
N PHE A 881 -19.87 0.18 13.21
CA PHE A 881 -20.03 -0.02 11.78
C PHE A 881 -18.99 -0.99 11.24
N TRP A 882 -17.73 -0.90 11.65
CA TRP A 882 -16.64 -1.74 11.16
C TRP A 882 -16.66 -3.14 11.79
N THR A 883 -16.79 -3.20 13.11
CA THR A 883 -16.54 -4.41 13.91
C THR A 883 -17.78 -5.26 14.17
N GLU A 884 -18.99 -4.71 14.00
CA GLU A 884 -20.26 -5.39 14.37
C GLU A 884 -21.20 -5.61 13.15
N PRO A 885 -21.03 -6.71 12.37
CA PRO A 885 -21.78 -6.94 11.13
C PRO A 885 -23.31 -6.93 11.30
N VAL A 886 -23.80 -7.44 12.43
CA VAL A 886 -25.24 -7.48 12.74
C VAL A 886 -25.77 -6.07 12.98
N MET A 887 -25.06 -5.25 13.76
CA MET A 887 -25.47 -3.88 14.06
C MET A 887 -25.40 -3.00 12.82
N ARG A 888 -24.32 -3.13 12.02
CA ARG A 888 -24.19 -2.51 10.70
C ARG A 888 -25.39 -2.83 9.80
N THR A 889 -25.75 -4.11 9.68
CA THR A 889 -26.88 -4.55 8.84
C THR A 889 -28.21 -3.99 9.32
N ILE A 890 -28.47 -4.00 10.63
CA ILE A 890 -29.69 -3.44 11.22
C ILE A 890 -29.78 -1.93 10.95
N TYR A 891 -28.67 -1.21 11.17
CA TYR A 891 -28.62 0.22 10.94
C TYR A 891 -28.87 0.57 9.46
N ILE A 892 -28.17 -0.10 8.53
CA ILE A 892 -28.35 0.08 7.08
C ILE A 892 -29.80 -0.20 6.71
N ALA A 893 -30.40 -1.28 7.21
CA ALA A 893 -31.77 -1.65 6.87
C ALA A 893 -32.79 -0.57 7.26
N VAL A 894 -32.67 -0.05 8.48
CA VAL A 894 -33.58 0.99 8.98
C VAL A 894 -33.30 2.34 8.31
N ALA A 895 -32.02 2.73 8.17
CA ALA A 895 -31.62 3.99 7.57
C ALA A 895 -32.02 4.07 6.09
N PHE A 896 -31.81 2.99 5.33
CA PHE A 896 -32.23 2.85 3.94
C PHE A 896 -33.76 2.93 3.81
N ALA A 897 -34.49 2.16 4.63
CA ALA A 897 -35.94 2.16 4.59
C ALA A 897 -36.53 3.55 4.87
N LEU A 898 -35.99 4.26 5.89
CA LEU A 898 -36.40 5.63 6.18
C LEU A 898 -36.01 6.61 5.08
N PHE A 899 -34.85 6.46 4.46
CA PHE A 899 -34.41 7.29 3.34
C PHE A 899 -35.36 7.18 2.14
N VAL A 900 -35.66 5.96 1.69
CA VAL A 900 -36.61 5.75 0.58
C VAL A 900 -38.03 6.18 0.98
N TRP A 901 -38.41 5.95 2.24
CA TRP A 901 -39.71 6.36 2.76
C TRP A 901 -39.92 7.88 2.71
N VAL A 902 -38.88 8.71 2.80
CA VAL A 902 -38.98 10.18 2.61
C VAL A 902 -39.67 10.48 1.28
N PHE A 903 -39.19 9.86 0.19
CA PHE A 903 -39.66 10.14 -1.16
C PHE A 903 -41.06 9.56 -1.39
N ILE A 904 -41.34 8.36 -0.87
CA ILE A 904 -42.68 7.75 -0.92
C ILE A 904 -43.69 8.62 -0.15
N ALA A 905 -43.34 9.06 1.06
CA ALA A 905 -44.18 9.92 1.88
C ALA A 905 -44.45 11.27 1.21
N ALA A 906 -43.45 11.89 0.59
CA ALA A 906 -43.62 13.08 -0.24
C ALA A 906 -44.63 12.83 -1.37
N GLY A 907 -44.47 11.75 -2.12
CA GLY A 907 -45.36 11.41 -3.25
C GLY A 907 -46.79 11.16 -2.81
N TRP A 908 -47.00 10.42 -1.72
CA TRP A 908 -48.32 10.12 -1.19
C TRP A 908 -49.00 11.35 -0.57
N ALA A 909 -48.24 12.25 0.05
CA ALA A 909 -48.76 13.54 0.52
C ALA A 909 -49.18 14.45 -0.65
N LEU A 910 -48.38 14.47 -1.73
CA LEU A 910 -48.69 15.25 -2.94
C LEU A 910 -49.85 14.66 -3.73
N ALA A 911 -50.05 13.35 -3.72
CA ALA A 911 -51.17 12.67 -4.39
C ALA A 911 -52.55 13.09 -3.83
N ALA A 912 -52.60 13.73 -2.65
CA ALA A 912 -53.81 14.35 -2.11
C ALA A 912 -54.13 15.74 -2.71
N GLN A 913 -53.18 16.35 -3.42
CA GLN A 913 -53.30 17.66 -4.07
C GLN A 913 -53.28 17.59 -5.60
N VAL A 914 -52.56 16.60 -6.14
CA VAL A 914 -52.46 16.32 -7.57
C VAL A 914 -52.76 14.84 -7.85
N ARG A 915 -53.02 14.46 -9.10
CA ARG A 915 -53.23 13.04 -9.44
C ARG A 915 -51.97 12.24 -9.10
N ALA A 916 -52.13 11.00 -8.62
CA ALA A 916 -51.04 10.13 -8.17
C ALA A 916 -49.85 10.08 -9.15
N ARG A 917 -50.13 9.90 -10.45
CA ARG A 917 -49.10 9.94 -11.51
C ARG A 917 -48.23 11.20 -11.48
N ARG A 918 -48.84 12.39 -11.33
CA ARG A 918 -48.11 13.66 -11.31
C ARG A 918 -47.33 13.84 -10.01
N ALA A 919 -47.86 13.36 -8.89
CA ALA A 919 -47.14 13.38 -7.62
C ALA A 919 -45.87 12.54 -7.70
N THR A 920 -45.97 11.33 -8.27
CA THR A 920 -44.79 10.50 -8.58
C THR A 920 -43.82 11.23 -9.51
N GLY A 921 -44.32 11.88 -10.56
CA GLY A 921 -43.49 12.68 -11.46
C GLY A 921 -42.73 13.81 -10.77
N TYR A 922 -43.39 14.55 -9.87
CA TYR A 922 -42.75 15.65 -9.11
C TYR A 922 -41.64 15.14 -8.19
N VAL A 923 -41.88 14.04 -7.47
CA VAL A 923 -40.87 13.46 -6.57
C VAL A 923 -39.70 12.88 -7.37
N LEU A 924 -39.97 12.11 -8.44
CA LEU A 924 -38.90 11.57 -9.29
C LEU A 924 -38.06 12.69 -9.91
N ALA A 925 -38.69 13.79 -10.34
CA ALA A 925 -37.94 14.93 -10.83
C ALA A 925 -37.08 15.57 -9.73
N ALA A 926 -37.62 15.78 -8.54
CA ALA A 926 -36.85 16.33 -7.43
C ALA A 926 -35.69 15.43 -6.99
N VAL A 927 -35.89 14.10 -6.92
CA VAL A 927 -34.83 13.12 -6.62
C VAL A 927 -33.77 13.14 -7.71
N GLY A 928 -34.19 13.09 -8.97
CA GLY A 928 -33.29 13.10 -10.12
C GLY A 928 -32.38 14.32 -10.15
N ALA A 929 -32.94 15.52 -9.93
CA ALA A 929 -32.14 16.74 -9.83
C ALA A 929 -31.24 16.77 -8.58
N GLY A 930 -31.75 16.31 -7.43
CA GLY A 930 -31.00 16.24 -6.17
C GLY A 930 -29.81 15.28 -6.21
N LEU A 931 -29.84 14.29 -7.11
CA LEU A 931 -28.70 13.43 -7.42
C LEU A 931 -27.80 14.04 -8.50
N ALA A 932 -28.41 14.51 -9.61
CA ALA A 932 -27.66 14.93 -10.79
C ALA A 932 -26.78 16.17 -10.56
N VAL A 933 -27.27 17.16 -9.81
CA VAL A 933 -26.54 18.42 -9.61
C VAL A 933 -25.29 18.21 -8.76
N PRO A 934 -25.36 17.60 -7.55
CA PRO A 934 -24.15 17.34 -6.77
C PRO A 934 -23.18 16.39 -7.49
N ALA A 935 -23.70 15.34 -8.15
CA ALA A 935 -22.85 14.39 -8.87
C ALA A 935 -22.09 15.04 -10.04
N ALA A 936 -22.73 15.94 -10.79
CA ALA A 936 -22.06 16.71 -11.85
C ALA A 936 -21.02 17.68 -11.27
N ILE A 937 -21.26 18.28 -10.10
CA ILE A 937 -20.27 19.14 -9.43
C ILE A 937 -19.05 18.33 -9.01
N ILE A 938 -19.24 17.16 -8.39
CA ILE A 938 -18.14 16.25 -8.04
C ILE A 938 -17.39 15.82 -9.30
N GLY A 939 -18.10 15.45 -10.37
CA GLY A 939 -17.48 15.11 -11.66
C GLY A 939 -16.65 16.25 -12.27
N MET A 940 -17.04 17.51 -12.05
CA MET A 940 -16.26 18.68 -12.50
C MET A 940 -15.06 19.00 -11.60
N ILE A 941 -15.12 18.68 -10.30
CA ILE A 941 -13.99 18.83 -9.37
C ILE A 941 -12.97 17.70 -9.58
N GLY A 942 -13.44 16.51 -9.93
CA GLY A 942 -12.67 15.27 -9.92
C GLY A 942 -13.10 14.39 -8.75
N LEU A 943 -13.31 13.09 -9.00
CA LEU A 943 -13.76 12.15 -7.97
C LEU A 943 -12.70 11.96 -6.88
N GLU A 944 -11.45 11.74 -7.27
CA GLU A 944 -10.32 11.51 -6.35
C GLU A 944 -10.19 12.65 -5.34
N GLY A 945 -9.92 13.87 -5.81
CA GLY A 945 -9.77 15.03 -4.92
C GLY A 945 -10.99 15.31 -4.03
N ALA A 946 -12.21 15.01 -4.50
CA ALA A 946 -13.42 15.13 -3.68
C ALA A 946 -13.51 14.06 -2.57
N LEU A 947 -13.08 12.83 -2.85
CA LEU A 947 -13.03 11.75 -1.86
C LEU A 947 -11.89 11.95 -0.88
N THR A 948 -10.71 12.41 -1.32
CA THR A 948 -9.56 12.71 -0.44
C THR A 948 -9.94 13.77 0.58
N ALA A 949 -10.47 14.92 0.13
CA ALA A 949 -10.91 15.99 1.04
C ALA A 949 -12.02 15.53 1.99
N TRP A 950 -12.92 14.66 1.52
CA TRP A 950 -13.95 14.09 2.38
C TRP A 950 -13.36 13.12 3.41
N ASN A 951 -12.37 12.30 3.05
CA ASN A 951 -11.76 11.35 3.95
C ASN A 951 -10.83 12.02 4.98
N ASP A 952 -10.09 13.06 4.60
CA ASP A 952 -9.28 13.87 5.54
C ASP A 952 -10.14 14.41 6.70
N GLU A 953 -11.33 14.90 6.35
CA GLU A 953 -12.28 15.46 7.31
C GLU A 953 -13.01 14.39 8.14
N MET A 954 -13.23 13.20 7.59
CA MET A 954 -14.05 12.14 8.21
C MET A 954 -13.25 11.06 8.93
N GLY A 955 -12.03 10.75 8.49
CA GLY A 955 -11.13 9.74 9.06
C GLY A 955 -11.68 8.32 9.00
N LEU A 956 -12.21 7.89 7.85
CA LEU A 956 -12.90 6.61 7.74
C LEU A 956 -12.10 5.54 7.03
N LEU A 957 -11.47 5.91 5.92
CA LEU A 957 -10.71 4.99 5.09
C LEU A 957 -9.21 5.16 5.35
N PRO A 958 -8.40 4.13 5.09
CA PRO A 958 -6.94 4.16 5.26
C PRO A 958 -6.34 5.45 4.69
N TRP A 959 -5.83 6.30 5.57
CA TRP A 959 -5.38 7.65 5.18
C TRP A 959 -4.12 7.61 4.32
N GLY A 960 -3.10 6.85 4.74
CA GLY A 960 -1.84 6.74 3.98
C GLY A 960 -2.04 6.06 2.62
N LEU A 961 -2.84 4.98 2.55
CA LEU A 961 -3.17 4.30 1.29
C LEU A 961 -3.82 5.25 0.28
N ALA A 962 -4.68 6.16 0.76
CA ALA A 962 -5.32 7.17 -0.04
C ALA A 962 -4.35 8.23 -0.59
N ARG A 963 -3.20 8.46 0.06
CA ARG A 963 -2.17 9.40 -0.40
C ARG A 963 -1.22 8.79 -1.41
N ILE A 964 -0.90 7.51 -1.25
CA ILE A 964 0.08 6.81 -2.09
C ILE A 964 -0.59 6.27 -3.36
N LEU A 965 -1.68 5.52 -3.23
CA LEU A 965 -2.36 4.91 -4.39
C LEU A 965 -3.54 5.74 -4.94
N GLY A 966 -4.13 6.60 -4.10
CA GLY A 966 -5.40 7.27 -4.39
C GLY A 966 -6.62 6.38 -4.10
N ILE A 967 -7.69 6.98 -3.57
CA ILE A 967 -8.93 6.30 -3.14
C ILE A 967 -9.63 5.58 -4.29
N THR A 968 -9.67 6.19 -5.47
CA THR A 968 -10.32 5.60 -6.64
C THR A 968 -9.54 4.42 -7.22
N THR A 969 -8.22 4.44 -7.11
CA THR A 969 -7.34 3.36 -7.56
C THR A 969 -7.52 2.11 -6.69
N TYR A 970 -7.26 2.21 -5.37
CA TYR A 970 -7.25 1.01 -4.53
C TYR A 970 -8.64 0.41 -4.26
N LEU A 971 -9.70 1.21 -4.38
CA LEU A 971 -11.09 0.72 -4.30
C LEU A 971 -11.67 0.31 -5.66
N GLU A 972 -10.88 0.38 -6.73
CA GLU A 972 -11.32 0.17 -8.12
C GLU A 972 -12.59 0.96 -8.48
N ILE A 973 -12.71 2.21 -8.00
CA ILE A 973 -13.88 3.06 -8.27
C ILE A 973 -13.66 3.77 -9.61
N PRO A 974 -14.49 3.51 -10.65
CA PRO A 974 -14.32 4.14 -11.95
C PRO A 974 -14.42 5.67 -11.84
N ALA A 975 -13.50 6.39 -12.49
CA ALA A 975 -13.46 7.85 -12.47
C ALA A 975 -14.76 8.48 -13.04
N GLU A 976 -15.48 7.76 -13.90
CA GLU A 976 -16.77 8.17 -14.45
C GLU A 976 -17.98 7.97 -13.51
N THR A 977 -17.78 7.40 -12.32
CA THR A 977 -18.85 7.16 -11.34
C THR A 977 -19.73 8.40 -11.06
N PRO A 978 -19.19 9.62 -10.89
CA PRO A 978 -20.01 10.82 -10.71
C PRO A 978 -20.85 11.14 -11.96
N TRP A 979 -20.31 10.89 -13.16
CA TRP A 979 -21.02 11.10 -14.42
C TRP A 979 -22.13 10.08 -14.63
N ILE A 980 -21.91 8.82 -14.26
CA ILE A 980 -22.95 7.79 -14.25
C ILE A 980 -24.08 8.18 -13.29
N ALA A 981 -23.75 8.60 -12.07
CA ALA A 981 -24.73 9.09 -11.11
C ALA A 981 -25.48 10.33 -11.62
N ALA A 982 -24.79 11.25 -12.28
CA ALA A 982 -25.38 12.44 -12.88
C ALA A 982 -26.35 12.09 -14.02
N ALA A 983 -25.95 11.19 -14.91
CA ALA A 983 -26.77 10.70 -16.02
C ALA A 983 -28.01 9.97 -15.52
N PHE A 984 -27.87 9.09 -14.52
CA PHE A 984 -28.99 8.41 -13.88
C PHE A 984 -29.95 9.40 -13.22
N GLY A 985 -29.43 10.39 -12.49
CA GLY A 985 -30.21 11.49 -11.93
C GLY A 985 -30.97 12.27 -13.00
N ALA A 986 -30.33 12.58 -14.15
CA ALA A 986 -30.95 13.26 -15.28
C ALA A 986 -32.07 12.41 -15.92
N LEU A 987 -31.89 11.09 -16.05
CA LEU A 987 -32.93 10.18 -16.53
C LEU A 987 -34.13 10.15 -15.59
N LEU A 988 -33.90 10.06 -14.28
CA LEU A 988 -34.97 10.18 -13.27
C LEU A 988 -35.68 11.53 -13.37
N PHE A 989 -34.93 12.60 -13.62
CA PHE A 989 -35.48 13.94 -13.82
C PHE A 989 -36.42 14.00 -15.03
N LEU A 990 -35.98 13.48 -16.18
CA LEU A 990 -36.76 13.42 -17.42
C LEU A 990 -38.00 12.52 -17.29
N ALA A 991 -37.86 11.33 -16.68
CA ALA A 991 -38.99 10.46 -16.38
C ALA A 991 -40.02 11.15 -15.47
N GLY A 992 -39.53 11.88 -14.47
CA GLY A 992 -40.34 12.72 -13.60
C GLY A 992 -41.12 13.79 -14.35
N LEU A 993 -40.46 14.51 -15.26
CA LEU A 993 -41.08 15.50 -16.15
C LEU A 993 -42.18 14.89 -17.03
N LEU A 994 -41.91 13.75 -17.67
CA LEU A 994 -42.87 13.06 -18.54
C LEU A 994 -44.13 12.59 -17.77
N LEU A 995 -43.95 12.16 -16.52
CA LEU A 995 -45.06 11.80 -15.63
C LEU A 995 -45.84 13.02 -15.13
N ALA A 996 -45.18 14.16 -14.98
CA ALA A 996 -45.78 15.44 -14.59
C ALA A 996 -46.65 16.07 -15.70
N LEU A 997 -46.37 15.79 -16.98
CA LEU A 997 -47.10 16.36 -18.13
C LEU A 997 -48.59 15.94 -18.20
N PRO A 998 -49.49 16.81 -18.69
CA PRO A 998 -50.87 16.45 -18.99
C PRO A 998 -50.97 15.57 -20.23
N TRP A 999 -51.32 14.30 -20.09
CA TRP A 999 -51.71 13.48 -21.24
C TRP A 999 -53.14 13.85 -21.69
N LYS A 1000 -53.29 14.49 -22.86
CA LYS A 1000 -54.58 14.58 -23.55
C LYS A 1000 -54.90 13.19 -24.13
N ARG A 1001 -55.93 12.51 -23.61
CA ARG A 1001 -56.55 11.38 -24.33
C ARG A 1001 -57.07 11.93 -25.67
N ARG A 1002 -56.55 11.44 -26.80
CA ARG A 1002 -57.23 11.61 -28.10
C ARG A 1002 -58.61 10.93 -27.95
N GLY A 1003 -59.67 11.72 -28.11
CA GLY A 1003 -61.05 11.24 -28.01
C GLY A 1003 -61.31 10.16 -29.06
N ALA A 1004 -61.92 9.05 -28.64
CA ALA A 1004 -62.46 8.06 -29.55
C ALA A 1004 -63.52 8.73 -30.44
N ALA A 1005 -63.43 8.40 -31.73
CA ALA A 1005 -64.27 8.92 -32.81
C ALA A 1005 -65.77 8.79 -32.49
N ALA A 1006 -66.53 9.81 -32.88
CA ALA A 1006 -67.98 9.79 -32.89
C ALA A 1006 -68.50 8.62 -33.73
N SER A 1007 -69.29 7.74 -33.13
CA SER A 1007 -70.11 6.77 -33.86
C SER A 1007 -71.41 7.44 -34.36
N PRO A 1008 -71.92 7.05 -35.55
CA PRO A 1008 -73.04 7.71 -36.23
C PRO A 1008 -74.41 7.35 -35.62
N PRO A 1009 -75.49 8.10 -35.92
CA PRO A 1009 -76.78 7.91 -35.26
C PRO A 1009 -77.51 6.64 -35.73
N ALA A 1010 -78.23 6.02 -34.81
CA ALA A 1010 -79.00 4.78 -34.97
C ALA A 1010 -80.28 4.97 -35.83
N PRO A 1011 -80.78 3.90 -36.49
CA PRO A 1011 -82.01 3.95 -37.27
C PRO A 1011 -83.27 3.77 -36.39
N LEU A 1012 -84.33 4.49 -36.77
CA LEU A 1012 -85.69 4.45 -36.21
C LEU A 1012 -86.54 3.35 -36.87
N VAL A 1013 -87.18 2.47 -36.08
CA VAL A 1013 -88.50 1.82 -36.32
C VAL A 1013 -89.00 1.31 -34.95
N GLY A 1014 -90.25 1.51 -34.48
CA GLY A 1014 -91.42 2.17 -35.07
C GLY A 1014 -92.69 1.98 -34.22
N VAL A 1015 -93.83 2.32 -34.86
CA VAL A 1015 -95.24 1.94 -34.61
C VAL A 1015 -96.12 2.88 -33.76
N ASP A 1016 -96.95 3.63 -34.50
CA ASP A 1016 -98.40 3.95 -34.40
C ASP A 1016 -99.16 3.85 -33.07
N ALA A 1017 -99.97 4.90 -32.80
CA ALA A 1017 -101.40 4.79 -32.46
C ALA A 1017 -102.18 6.13 -32.64
N GLU A 1018 -103.15 6.10 -33.55
CA GLU A 1018 -104.46 6.81 -33.64
C GLU A 1018 -104.67 8.24 -33.10
N ALA A 1019 -104.90 9.19 -34.02
CA ALA A 1019 -106.19 9.87 -34.28
C ALA A 1019 -106.04 10.95 -35.38
#